data_AF-A0A1B0AD39-F1
#
_entry.id   AF-A0A1B0AD39-F1
#
_cell.length_a   1.000
_cell.length_b   1.000
_cell.length_c   1.000
_cell.angle_alpha   90.00
_cell.angle_beta   90.00
_cell.angle_gamma   90.00
#
_symmetry.space_group_name_H-M   'P 1'
#
loop_
_entity.id
_entity.type
_entity.pdbx_description
1 polymer ?
#
loop_
_entity_poly.entity_id
_entity_poly.type
_entity_poly.pdbx_seq_one_letter_code
_entity_poly.pdbx_strand_id
1 'polypeptide(L)'
;MFKRTFKVVFRPARNNFVFLPENYFKVVSTYDTGCLNLQYNARSHYISWAPHAGTVQETEIGINARVAKEIGLNENDLVKCALVADVSSLRNVFVTPVSAKDWEIFELSSEQVSKTILEQTRIINNNQILVVWVNKSIQAALTVDRLKPSVPYGRIDHTTELIVAQNSFKASENGSNNLANDESNKLLRSKTAAYINNFHENDASQLLPRSMTVKNVNQLSRTLSVAKANWQDKMERLKKDLQREKPKFMEFRVISGLWHGKLQISDVLISETNRPDCMESDAIYCMQTLENKEYYVRVKVISTDEMPQTIHPTVEVNVSLMKHLNLKELEKVVFKPKPMIVNFVEKIELFASKKTHYKIVENAFKRFVIEKTKTSPMLLNQNEVVKLEEDLIVSVSILPEHFQYCMIDMQFLKENKIYAADIVRKVDDLIDVQANVESPLSVKDLIKLPKLDTIAESIQKDLRTLFTTSLQNAPSILVLENLDALAHTSGEQVTHDGEYYNRIADTVHQLIVQYTSNHPIAVIATINDVKTLNTRLYSPRGRHLFQTIVKLPNLELLDREVILKELCGHIKCQKLDFKKFAGLTEGYNYSDLVQLVERAIFYAYRINKTHPVLTNEQLMNSLESTNAYCLHGIVSYNLAKNSLEGNEVSIEQTPALESVVSVLEEVLRWPSRYPSIFNLSPLRNQAGVLLYGPPGTGKTYLVSKISSCWNLRIISVKGPELLAKYIGQSEENVRNLFNRARSAKPCVLFFDEFDSLAPKRGHDSTGVTDRVVNQLLTELDGVEDLQGVTVIAATSRPELLDPALLRSGRIDRLVECSLPNDTARLAIFKALSKTLALDETVDFDYFTSKTQNYTGADIQSILTSANMIAIKEALGQCNKVRTFFNFVMMSHYI
;
A
#
# COMPACT_ATOMS: atom_id res chain seq x y z
N MET A 1 -32.43 7.96 -31.97
CA MET A 1 -32.08 9.35 -31.61
C MET A 1 -32.94 9.78 -30.44
N PHE A 2 -32.34 9.94 -29.25
CA PHE A 2 -33.03 10.40 -28.05
C PHE A 2 -33.25 11.93 -28.14
N LYS A 3 -34.50 12.37 -28.26
CA LYS A 3 -34.91 13.80 -28.23
C LYS A 3 -36.24 13.93 -27.51
N ARG A 4 -36.26 14.59 -26.34
CA ARG A 4 -37.45 14.74 -25.48
C ARG A 4 -37.44 16.07 -24.75
N THR A 5 -38.61 16.55 -24.35
CA THR A 5 -38.75 17.75 -23.53
C THR A 5 -38.95 17.32 -22.08
N PHE A 6 -38.20 17.93 -21.17
CA PHE A 6 -38.30 17.67 -19.74
C PHE A 6 -38.52 18.96 -18.96
N LYS A 7 -39.13 18.84 -17.79
CA LYS A 7 -39.30 19.92 -16.83
C LYS A 7 -38.11 19.96 -15.86
N VAL A 8 -37.50 21.13 -15.66
CA VAL A 8 -36.33 21.31 -14.78
C VAL A 8 -36.77 21.34 -13.32
N VAL A 9 -36.11 20.54 -12.48
CA VAL A 9 -36.32 20.50 -11.02
C VAL A 9 -34.97 20.68 -10.33
N PHE A 10 -34.94 21.52 -9.31
CA PHE A 10 -33.71 21.75 -8.56
C PHE A 10 -33.45 20.62 -7.56
N ARG A 11 -32.21 20.13 -7.54
CA ARG A 11 -31.75 19.09 -6.63
C ARG A 11 -30.49 19.53 -5.89
N PRO A 12 -30.34 19.19 -4.60
CA PRO A 12 -29.16 19.53 -3.82
C PRO A 12 -27.99 18.59 -4.13
N ALA A 13 -27.53 18.58 -5.39
CA ALA A 13 -26.40 17.78 -5.83
C ALA A 13 -25.13 18.64 -5.92
N ARG A 14 -23.99 18.13 -5.46
CA ARG A 14 -22.71 18.88 -5.47
C ARG A 14 -21.88 18.53 -6.70
N ASN A 15 -22.49 18.63 -7.88
CA ASN A 15 -21.86 18.38 -9.16
C ASN A 15 -22.57 19.19 -10.26
N ASN A 16 -21.93 19.25 -11.43
CA ASN A 16 -22.44 19.92 -12.63
C ASN A 16 -23.21 18.96 -13.55
N PHE A 17 -23.68 17.82 -13.03
CA PHE A 17 -24.39 16.81 -13.80
C PHE A 17 -25.90 17.07 -13.86
N VAL A 18 -26.52 16.57 -14.93
CA VAL A 18 -27.98 16.47 -15.06
C VAL A 18 -28.42 15.06 -14.66
N PHE A 19 -29.44 14.98 -13.82
CA PHE A 19 -30.07 13.72 -13.42
C PHE A 19 -31.26 13.41 -14.31
N LEU A 20 -31.17 12.29 -15.03
CA LEU A 20 -32.23 11.78 -15.89
C LEU A 20 -33.07 10.70 -15.16
N PRO A 21 -34.35 10.52 -15.52
CA PRO A 21 -35.14 9.37 -15.09
C PRO A 21 -34.53 8.05 -15.55
N GLU A 22 -34.71 6.97 -14.77
CA GLU A 22 -34.02 5.68 -14.99
C GLU A 22 -34.19 5.10 -16.40
N ASN A 23 -35.40 5.21 -16.96
CA ASN A 23 -35.71 4.70 -18.30
C ASN A 23 -34.89 5.41 -19.39
N TYR A 24 -34.60 6.69 -19.20
CA TYR A 24 -33.81 7.49 -20.14
C TYR A 24 -32.32 7.44 -19.85
N PHE A 25 -31.94 7.32 -18.57
CA PHE A 25 -30.57 7.07 -18.18
C PHE A 25 -30.04 5.79 -18.83
N LYS A 26 -30.80 4.67 -18.81
CA LYS A 26 -30.40 3.40 -19.45
C LYS A 26 -30.11 3.54 -20.95
N VAL A 27 -30.82 4.44 -21.64
CA VAL A 27 -30.63 4.69 -23.09
C VAL A 27 -29.44 5.59 -23.36
N VAL A 28 -29.18 6.55 -22.47
CA VAL A 28 -28.07 7.49 -22.62
C VAL A 28 -26.75 6.87 -22.13
N SER A 29 -26.80 5.99 -21.12
CA SER A 29 -25.65 5.27 -20.57
C SER A 29 -25.03 4.26 -21.53
N THR A 30 -25.70 3.91 -22.64
CA THR A 30 -25.06 3.10 -23.69
C THR A 30 -24.00 3.88 -24.48
N TYR A 31 -23.94 5.20 -24.31
CA TYR A 31 -23.03 6.10 -25.01
C TYR A 31 -22.03 6.73 -24.02
N ASP A 32 -20.94 6.02 -23.69
CA ASP A 32 -19.91 6.49 -22.74
C ASP A 32 -19.23 7.82 -23.16
N THR A 33 -19.23 8.12 -24.45
CA THR A 33 -18.64 9.32 -25.07
C THR A 33 -19.66 10.41 -25.36
N GLY A 34 -20.94 10.23 -25.01
CA GLY A 34 -21.99 11.18 -25.37
C GLY A 34 -22.06 12.42 -24.47
N CYS A 35 -22.79 13.43 -24.94
CA CYS A 35 -23.27 14.56 -24.14
C CYS A 35 -24.78 14.77 -24.30
N LEU A 36 -25.42 15.41 -23.32
CA LEU A 36 -26.77 15.94 -23.48
C LEU A 36 -26.68 17.38 -23.95
N ASN A 37 -27.35 17.68 -25.06
CA ASN A 37 -27.63 19.02 -25.49
C ASN A 37 -28.97 19.48 -24.88
N LEU A 38 -28.90 20.45 -23.96
CA LEU A 38 -30.02 21.17 -23.40
C LEU A 38 -30.32 22.42 -24.23
N GLN A 39 -31.45 22.42 -24.92
CA GLN A 39 -31.90 23.57 -25.71
C GLN A 39 -32.99 24.34 -24.97
N TYR A 40 -32.71 25.60 -24.66
CA TYR A 40 -33.59 26.53 -23.96
C TYR A 40 -33.43 27.96 -24.53
N ASN A 41 -34.52 28.67 -24.80
CA ASN A 41 -34.51 30.03 -25.38
C ASN A 41 -33.54 30.23 -26.56
N ALA A 42 -33.56 29.29 -27.52
CA ALA A 42 -32.68 29.24 -28.70
C ALA A 42 -31.16 29.08 -28.41
N ARG A 43 -30.74 28.88 -27.15
CA ARG A 43 -29.38 28.54 -26.76
C ARG A 43 -29.26 27.03 -26.52
N SER A 44 -28.11 26.47 -26.88
CA SER A 44 -27.78 25.06 -26.70
C SER A 44 -26.62 24.95 -25.71
N HIS A 45 -26.81 24.21 -24.62
CA HIS A 45 -25.80 23.94 -23.61
C HIS A 45 -25.50 22.45 -23.54
N TYR A 46 -24.23 22.07 -23.59
CA TYR A 46 -23.83 20.67 -23.52
C TYR A 46 -23.43 20.33 -22.09
N ILE A 47 -24.04 19.28 -21.54
CA ILE A 47 -23.85 18.88 -20.15
C ILE A 47 -23.78 17.36 -20.05
N SER A 48 -23.01 16.88 -19.09
CA SER A 48 -22.93 15.47 -18.71
C SER A 48 -24.11 15.03 -17.85
N TRP A 49 -24.46 13.76 -17.94
CA TRP A 49 -25.44 13.14 -17.06
C TRP A 49 -24.76 12.33 -15.94
N ALA A 50 -25.45 12.12 -14.84
CA ALA A 50 -25.04 11.21 -13.77
C ALA A 50 -26.18 10.26 -13.36
N PRO A 51 -25.85 9.05 -12.90
CA PRO A 51 -26.82 8.17 -12.28
C PRO A 51 -27.30 8.78 -10.95
N HIS A 52 -28.61 8.97 -10.87
CA HIS A 52 -29.45 9.00 -9.66
C HIS A 52 -29.03 9.90 -8.48
N ALA A 53 -29.89 10.91 -8.22
CA ALA A 53 -30.08 11.48 -6.89
C ALA A 53 -31.60 11.63 -6.64
N GLY A 54 -32.25 10.54 -6.23
CA GLY A 54 -33.67 10.52 -5.82
C GLY A 54 -34.68 10.23 -6.94
N THR A 55 -35.94 10.06 -6.55
CA THR A 55 -37.09 9.81 -7.43
C THR A 55 -37.36 11.02 -8.32
N VAL A 56 -36.84 10.98 -9.55
CA VAL A 56 -37.19 11.94 -10.61
C VAL A 56 -38.36 11.34 -11.39
N GLN A 57 -39.46 12.09 -11.53
CA GLN A 57 -40.60 11.65 -12.34
C GLN A 57 -40.18 11.51 -13.81
N GLU A 58 -40.87 10.66 -14.59
CA GLU A 58 -40.49 10.39 -15.98
C GLU A 58 -40.42 11.63 -16.89
N THR A 59 -41.08 12.73 -16.50
CA THR A 59 -41.13 14.00 -17.25
C THR A 59 -40.18 15.08 -16.74
N GLU A 60 -39.34 14.79 -15.74
CA GLU A 60 -38.49 15.78 -15.05
C GLU A 60 -37.00 15.51 -15.25
N ILE A 61 -36.18 16.57 -15.16
CA ILE A 61 -34.71 16.49 -15.06
C ILE A 61 -34.23 17.22 -13.81
N GLY A 62 -33.32 16.59 -13.07
CA GLY A 62 -32.70 17.17 -11.89
C GLY A 62 -31.43 17.93 -12.24
N ILE A 63 -31.24 19.14 -11.71
CA ILE A 63 -29.98 19.89 -11.82
C ILE A 63 -29.71 20.68 -10.52
N ASN A 64 -28.45 20.95 -10.20
CA ASN A 64 -28.13 21.83 -9.08
C ASN A 64 -28.61 23.27 -9.34
N ALA A 65 -29.23 23.90 -8.33
CA ALA A 65 -29.79 25.25 -8.44
C ALA A 65 -28.77 26.33 -8.82
N ARG A 66 -27.52 26.23 -8.33
CA ARG A 66 -26.44 27.18 -8.67
C ARG A 66 -26.01 27.01 -10.12
N VAL A 67 -25.82 25.77 -10.57
CA VAL A 67 -25.47 25.45 -11.97
C VAL A 67 -26.58 25.88 -12.93
N ALA A 68 -27.83 25.65 -12.57
CA ALA A 68 -28.99 26.07 -13.36
C ALA A 68 -29.05 27.58 -13.54
N LYS A 69 -28.79 28.36 -12.48
CA LYS A 69 -28.75 29.84 -12.54
C LYS A 69 -27.65 30.35 -13.47
N GLU A 70 -26.47 29.74 -13.47
CA GLU A 70 -25.37 30.13 -14.38
C GLU A 70 -25.70 29.84 -15.86
N ILE A 71 -26.48 28.78 -16.12
CA ILE A 71 -26.98 28.45 -17.46
C ILE A 71 -28.19 29.31 -17.85
N GLY A 72 -28.87 29.93 -16.88
CA GLY A 72 -30.07 30.75 -17.06
C GLY A 72 -31.38 29.96 -17.04
N LEU A 73 -31.40 28.78 -16.41
CA LEU A 73 -32.57 27.94 -16.19
C LEU A 73 -33.21 28.22 -14.83
N ASN A 74 -34.53 28.39 -14.81
CA ASN A 74 -35.33 28.49 -13.58
C ASN A 74 -36.00 27.15 -13.26
N GLU A 75 -36.44 27.02 -12.01
CA GLU A 75 -37.20 25.84 -11.59
C GLU A 75 -38.54 25.79 -12.33
N ASN A 76 -38.91 24.60 -12.81
CA ASN A 76 -40.09 24.31 -13.64
C ASN A 76 -40.00 24.74 -15.12
N ASP A 77 -38.84 25.21 -15.60
CA ASP A 77 -38.66 25.50 -17.03
C ASP A 77 -38.70 24.23 -17.89
N LEU A 78 -39.21 24.34 -19.12
CA LEU A 78 -39.25 23.24 -20.08
C LEU A 78 -38.03 23.30 -21.02
N VAL A 79 -37.22 22.24 -20.99
CA VAL A 79 -35.97 22.15 -21.75
C VAL A 79 -36.02 20.97 -22.71
N LYS A 80 -35.64 21.21 -23.97
CA LYS A 80 -35.49 20.14 -24.96
C LYS A 80 -34.11 19.50 -24.79
N CYS A 81 -34.10 18.21 -24.44
CA CYS A 81 -32.89 17.42 -24.28
C CYS A 81 -32.69 16.53 -25.51
N ALA A 82 -31.50 16.59 -26.12
CA ALA A 82 -31.09 15.70 -27.20
C ALA A 82 -29.76 15.04 -26.87
N LEU A 83 -29.61 13.76 -27.20
CA LEU A 83 -28.34 13.04 -27.07
C LEU A 83 -27.45 13.34 -28.27
N VAL A 84 -26.22 13.75 -28.01
CA VAL A 84 -25.15 13.85 -29.00
C VAL A 84 -24.14 12.75 -28.70
N ALA A 85 -23.93 11.86 -29.66
CA ALA A 85 -22.94 10.80 -29.55
C ALA A 85 -21.55 11.35 -29.95
N ASP A 86 -20.49 10.78 -29.36
CA ASP A 86 -19.08 11.03 -29.69
C ASP A 86 -18.60 12.48 -29.56
N VAL A 87 -18.35 12.89 -28.31
CA VAL A 87 -17.71 14.16 -27.97
C VAL A 87 -16.18 14.02 -28.00
N SER A 88 -15.50 14.99 -28.63
CA SER A 88 -14.03 15.04 -28.66
C SER A 88 -13.44 15.32 -27.28
N SER A 89 -12.38 14.60 -26.91
CA SER A 89 -11.64 14.84 -25.68
C SER A 89 -10.72 16.05 -25.79
N LEU A 90 -10.63 16.80 -24.70
CA LEU A 90 -9.82 18.02 -24.59
C LEU A 90 -8.41 17.66 -24.10
N ARG A 91 -7.40 18.36 -24.61
CA ARG A 91 -6.02 18.25 -24.12
C ARG A 91 -5.70 19.31 -23.09
N ASN A 92 -6.11 20.55 -23.33
CA ASN A 92 -5.89 21.65 -22.40
C ASN A 92 -7.16 22.49 -22.26
N VAL A 93 -7.48 22.86 -21.03
CA VAL A 93 -8.59 23.75 -20.67
C VAL A 93 -8.00 24.95 -19.95
N PHE A 94 -8.17 26.15 -20.51
CA PHE A 94 -7.72 27.38 -19.89
C PHE A 94 -8.87 27.96 -19.08
N VAL A 95 -8.63 28.23 -17.80
CA VAL A 95 -9.63 28.76 -16.89
C VAL A 95 -9.10 29.96 -16.10
N THR A 96 -9.99 30.86 -15.74
CA THR A 96 -9.75 32.03 -14.89
C THR A 96 -10.68 31.97 -13.69
N PRO A 97 -10.22 32.21 -12.45
CA PRO A 97 -11.13 32.34 -11.33
C PRO A 97 -11.91 33.65 -11.40
N VAL A 98 -13.18 33.59 -11.00
CA VAL A 98 -14.12 34.71 -11.11
C VAL A 98 -13.81 35.82 -10.09
N SER A 99 -13.28 35.48 -8.91
CA SER A 99 -12.94 36.43 -7.85
C SER A 99 -11.61 36.13 -7.17
N ALA A 100 -11.06 37.12 -6.46
CA ALA A 100 -9.85 36.95 -5.64
C ALA A 100 -10.03 35.85 -4.55
N LYS A 101 -11.24 35.73 -4.00
CA LYS A 101 -11.57 34.64 -3.05
C LYS A 101 -11.55 33.27 -3.72
N ASP A 102 -12.05 33.16 -4.95
CA ASP A 102 -12.01 31.91 -5.72
C ASP A 102 -10.56 31.53 -6.07
N TRP A 103 -9.69 32.52 -6.33
CA TRP A 103 -8.25 32.31 -6.52
C TRP A 103 -7.59 31.72 -5.26
N GLU A 104 -7.80 32.32 -4.08
CA GLU A 104 -7.23 31.84 -2.82
C GLU A 104 -7.69 30.41 -2.50
N ILE A 105 -8.98 30.12 -2.69
CA ILE A 105 -9.55 28.79 -2.49
C ILE A 105 -8.87 27.77 -3.41
N PHE A 106 -8.68 28.13 -4.69
CA PHE A 106 -8.05 27.26 -5.67
C PHE A 106 -6.56 27.05 -5.40
N GLU A 107 -5.82 28.11 -5.04
CA GLU A 107 -4.39 28.07 -4.71
C GLU A 107 -4.13 27.13 -3.51
N LEU A 108 -4.94 27.25 -2.45
CA LEU A 108 -4.83 26.43 -1.25
C LEU A 108 -5.30 24.97 -1.45
N SER A 109 -6.16 24.71 -2.44
CA SER A 109 -6.87 23.42 -2.58
C SER A 109 -6.67 22.73 -3.93
N SER A 110 -5.63 23.11 -4.67
CA SER A 110 -5.38 22.65 -6.06
C SER A 110 -5.30 21.14 -6.20
N GLU A 111 -4.68 20.44 -5.25
CA GLU A 111 -4.57 18.98 -5.25
C GLU A 111 -5.95 18.29 -5.08
N GLN A 112 -6.79 18.83 -4.21
CA GLN A 112 -8.13 18.30 -3.95
C GLN A 112 -9.08 18.58 -5.12
N VAL A 113 -8.97 19.76 -5.73
CA VAL A 113 -9.72 20.10 -6.95
C VAL A 113 -9.36 19.16 -8.10
N SER A 114 -8.06 18.91 -8.32
CA SER A 114 -7.59 17.98 -9.35
C SER A 114 -8.17 16.57 -9.20
N LYS A 115 -8.22 16.06 -7.96
CA LYS A 115 -8.79 14.73 -7.68
C LYS A 115 -10.31 14.66 -7.88
N THR A 116 -11.03 15.75 -7.63
CA THR A 116 -12.51 15.75 -7.57
C THR A 116 -13.19 16.30 -8.82
N ILE A 117 -12.48 17.00 -9.71
CA ILE A 117 -13.09 17.70 -10.86
C ILE A 117 -13.83 16.76 -11.82
N LEU A 118 -13.29 15.57 -12.09
CA LEU A 118 -13.89 14.57 -12.99
C LEU A 118 -15.14 13.92 -12.40
N GLU A 119 -15.27 13.92 -11.07
CA GLU A 119 -16.46 13.48 -10.34
C GLU A 119 -17.54 14.56 -10.31
N GLN A 120 -17.24 15.78 -10.75
CA GLN A 120 -18.15 16.92 -10.73
C GLN A 120 -18.57 17.35 -12.13
N THR A 121 -17.70 17.24 -13.14
CA THR A 121 -18.02 17.55 -14.53
C THR A 121 -17.24 16.65 -15.49
N ARG A 122 -17.88 16.28 -16.61
CA ARG A 122 -17.20 15.58 -17.71
C ARG A 122 -17.19 16.37 -19.01
N ILE A 123 -18.06 17.37 -19.16
CA ILE A 123 -18.20 18.16 -20.39
C ILE A 123 -18.09 19.63 -20.04
N ILE A 124 -17.29 20.35 -20.81
CA ILE A 124 -17.10 21.79 -20.68
C ILE A 124 -17.50 22.47 -21.99
N ASN A 125 -18.22 23.59 -21.86
CA ASN A 125 -18.48 24.52 -22.96
C ASN A 125 -17.50 25.69 -22.92
N ASN A 126 -17.18 26.25 -24.08
CA ASN A 126 -16.41 27.48 -24.15
C ASN A 126 -17.22 28.67 -23.56
N ASN A 127 -16.57 29.56 -22.81
CA ASN A 127 -17.18 30.72 -22.14
C ASN A 127 -18.23 30.38 -21.06
N GLN A 128 -18.18 29.18 -20.47
CA GLN A 128 -19.06 28.79 -19.35
C GLN A 128 -18.39 29.08 -18.00
N ILE A 129 -19.21 29.42 -16.99
CA ILE A 129 -18.79 29.41 -15.59
C ILE A 129 -18.93 27.99 -15.03
N LEU A 130 -17.82 27.42 -14.62
CA LEU A 130 -17.70 26.11 -13.99
C LEU A 130 -17.66 26.29 -12.46
N VAL A 131 -18.61 25.67 -11.77
CA VAL A 131 -18.62 25.64 -10.31
C VAL A 131 -17.93 24.36 -9.83
N VAL A 132 -16.93 24.52 -8.96
CA VAL A 132 -16.13 23.43 -8.39
C VAL A 132 -16.30 23.40 -6.88
N TRP A 133 -16.71 22.27 -6.34
CA TRP A 133 -16.84 22.05 -4.90
C TRP A 133 -15.56 21.43 -4.36
N VAL A 134 -14.85 22.14 -3.48
CA VAL A 134 -13.66 21.59 -2.81
C VAL A 134 -14.10 20.66 -1.67
N ASN A 135 -15.05 21.11 -0.86
CA ASN A 135 -15.62 20.33 0.24
C ASN A 135 -17.12 20.66 0.43
N LYS A 136 -17.71 20.26 1.58
CA LYS A 136 -19.15 20.46 1.82
C LYS A 136 -19.57 21.93 1.91
N SER A 137 -18.66 22.84 2.27
CA SER A 137 -18.92 24.26 2.56
C SER A 137 -18.19 25.23 1.63
N ILE A 138 -17.13 24.79 0.96
CA ILE A 138 -16.24 25.59 0.11
C ILE A 138 -16.45 25.22 -1.36
N GLN A 139 -16.72 26.23 -2.18
CA GLN A 139 -16.87 26.12 -3.62
C GLN A 139 -16.19 27.31 -4.29
N ALA A 140 -15.59 27.07 -5.46
CA ALA A 140 -14.95 28.07 -6.28
C ALA A 140 -15.62 28.14 -7.66
N ALA A 141 -15.71 29.34 -8.24
CA ALA A 141 -16.20 29.54 -9.61
C ALA A 141 -15.04 29.87 -10.56
N LEU A 142 -14.97 29.15 -11.68
CA LEU A 142 -13.95 29.29 -12.72
C LEU A 142 -14.61 29.56 -14.07
N THR A 143 -14.22 30.63 -14.76
CA THR A 143 -14.60 30.89 -16.15
C THR A 143 -13.71 30.10 -17.11
N VAL A 144 -14.32 29.43 -18.07
CA VAL A 144 -13.61 28.70 -19.13
C VAL A 144 -13.34 29.66 -20.28
N ASP A 145 -12.08 30.03 -20.47
CA ASP A 145 -11.68 31.03 -21.46
C ASP A 145 -11.43 30.41 -22.83
N ARG A 146 -10.74 29.26 -22.84
CA ARG A 146 -10.30 28.63 -24.08
C ARG A 146 -10.15 27.12 -23.93
N LEU A 147 -10.54 26.41 -24.98
CA LEU A 147 -10.40 24.97 -25.13
C LEU A 147 -9.36 24.61 -26.21
N LYS A 148 -8.56 23.57 -25.98
CA LYS A 148 -7.68 22.95 -27.00
C LYS A 148 -8.00 21.45 -27.12
N PRO A 149 -8.32 20.92 -28.32
CA PRO A 149 -8.51 21.63 -29.61
C PRO A 149 -9.64 22.67 -29.55
N SER A 150 -9.65 23.64 -30.48
CA SER A 150 -10.63 24.74 -30.48
C SER A 150 -12.02 24.24 -30.90
N VAL A 151 -12.75 23.66 -29.96
CA VAL A 151 -14.12 23.16 -30.12
C VAL A 151 -15.09 23.95 -29.24
N PRO A 152 -16.38 24.07 -29.62
CA PRO A 152 -17.37 24.79 -28.82
C PRO A 152 -17.66 24.12 -27.47
N TYR A 153 -17.49 22.80 -27.41
CA TYR A 153 -17.61 21.98 -26.21
C TYR A 153 -16.68 20.76 -26.35
N GLY A 154 -16.24 20.21 -25.23
CA GLY A 154 -15.39 19.02 -25.23
C GLY A 154 -15.42 18.26 -23.91
N ARG A 155 -14.94 17.01 -23.96
CA ARG A 155 -14.89 16.12 -22.80
C ARG A 155 -13.59 16.27 -22.03
N ILE A 156 -13.66 16.32 -20.71
CA ILE A 156 -12.49 16.24 -19.83
C ILE A 156 -12.22 14.76 -19.52
N ASP A 157 -10.98 14.33 -19.73
CA ASP A 157 -10.47 13.01 -19.36
C ASP A 157 -9.33 13.15 -18.35
N HIS A 158 -8.84 12.02 -17.81
CA HIS A 158 -7.69 12.00 -16.89
C HIS A 158 -6.38 12.56 -17.48
N THR A 159 -6.32 12.73 -18.80
CA THR A 159 -5.17 13.27 -19.55
C THR A 159 -5.33 14.74 -19.91
N THR A 160 -6.45 15.38 -19.55
CA THR A 160 -6.71 16.79 -19.83
C THR A 160 -6.03 17.69 -18.79
N GLU A 161 -5.18 18.61 -19.23
CA GLU A 161 -4.54 19.58 -18.36
C GLU A 161 -5.42 20.83 -18.18
N LEU A 162 -5.70 21.19 -16.92
CA LEU A 162 -6.41 22.41 -16.57
C LEU A 162 -5.39 23.51 -16.22
N ILE A 163 -5.29 24.52 -17.07
CA ILE A 163 -4.34 25.62 -16.95
C ILE A 163 -5.08 26.83 -16.38
N VAL A 164 -4.71 27.25 -15.18
CA VAL A 164 -5.30 28.43 -14.54
C VAL A 164 -4.48 29.67 -14.87
N ALA A 165 -5.14 30.74 -15.31
CA ALA A 165 -4.48 32.01 -15.59
C ALA A 165 -3.89 32.63 -14.32
N GLN A 166 -2.75 33.31 -14.44
CA GLN A 166 -2.06 33.95 -13.31
C GLN A 166 -2.89 35.09 -12.69
N ASN A 167 -2.80 35.21 -11.37
CA ASN A 167 -3.53 36.18 -10.55
C ASN A 167 -3.30 37.64 -11.01
N SER A 168 -4.32 38.25 -11.61
CA SER A 168 -4.33 39.68 -11.98
C SER A 168 -4.72 40.61 -10.81
N PHE A 169 -5.13 40.08 -9.66
CA PHE A 169 -5.57 40.85 -8.48
C PHE A 169 -4.40 41.35 -7.60
N LYS A 170 -3.24 40.69 -7.62
CA LYS A 170 -2.04 41.13 -6.85
C LYS A 170 -1.29 42.31 -7.46
N ALA A 171 -1.56 42.66 -8.72
CA ALA A 171 -0.89 43.76 -9.41
C ALA A 171 -1.39 45.16 -9.00
N SER A 172 -2.43 45.26 -8.17
CA SER A 172 -3.08 46.54 -7.81
C SER A 172 -2.83 47.02 -6.36
N GLU A 173 -2.05 46.31 -5.54
CA GLU A 173 -1.76 46.73 -4.15
C GLU A 173 -0.42 47.45 -3.96
N ASN A 174 0.46 47.48 -4.98
CA ASN A 174 1.72 48.21 -4.95
C ASN A 174 1.72 49.35 -5.97
N GLY A 175 0.90 50.37 -5.73
CA GLY A 175 0.84 51.56 -6.57
C GLY A 175 -0.07 52.66 -6.01
N SER A 176 0.54 53.62 -5.32
CA SER A 176 0.06 54.98 -4.98
C SER A 176 -1.13 55.16 -4.02
N ASN A 177 -0.78 55.58 -2.80
CA ASN A 177 -1.57 56.50 -1.97
C ASN A 177 -1.70 57.86 -2.69
N ASN A 178 -2.92 58.32 -2.96
CA ASN A 178 -3.47 59.62 -2.53
C ASN A 178 -4.71 60.07 -3.35
N LEU A 179 -5.63 60.70 -2.61
CA LEU A 179 -6.78 61.54 -2.98
C LEU A 179 -8.16 60.86 -3.08
N ALA A 180 -9.10 61.52 -2.39
CA ALA A 180 -10.39 61.06 -1.94
C ALA A 180 -11.54 61.35 -2.92
N ASN A 181 -12.66 60.65 -2.67
CA ASN A 181 -14.05 60.93 -3.04
C ASN A 181 -14.41 61.00 -4.53
N ASP A 182 -15.16 60.00 -5.02
CA ASP A 182 -16.58 60.19 -5.32
C ASP A 182 -17.24 58.90 -5.80
N GLU A 183 -18.47 58.68 -5.32
CA GLU A 183 -19.37 57.64 -5.80
C GLU A 183 -19.87 57.93 -7.23
N SER A 184 -20.17 56.84 -7.95
CA SER A 184 -21.04 56.76 -9.13
C SER A 184 -20.48 57.17 -10.51
N ASN A 185 -20.03 56.16 -11.27
CA ASN A 185 -20.32 55.92 -12.71
C ASN A 185 -19.64 54.60 -13.14
N LYS A 186 -20.35 53.47 -13.36
CA LYS A 186 -20.93 53.04 -14.66
C LYS A 186 -20.08 53.53 -15.85
N LEU A 187 -19.57 52.75 -16.79
CA LEU A 187 -19.85 51.41 -17.32
C LEU A 187 -18.77 51.21 -18.41
N LEU A 188 -18.34 49.98 -18.68
CA LEU A 188 -18.09 49.49 -20.06
C LEU A 188 -18.02 47.96 -20.05
N ARG A 189 -19.22 47.35 -20.07
CA ARG A 189 -19.42 46.00 -20.57
C ARG A 189 -19.28 46.03 -22.09
N SER A 190 -18.27 45.36 -22.65
CA SER A 190 -18.29 44.90 -24.05
C SER A 190 -18.89 43.48 -24.07
N LYS A 191 -20.18 43.33 -24.39
CA LYS A 191 -20.72 43.10 -25.73
C LYS A 191 -20.36 41.72 -26.32
N THR A 192 -21.13 40.69 -25.94
CA THR A 192 -21.58 39.61 -26.85
C THR A 192 -22.88 38.96 -26.36
N ALA A 193 -24.03 39.63 -26.46
CA ALA A 193 -25.36 39.00 -26.40
C ALA A 193 -26.47 39.99 -26.81
N ALA A 194 -26.65 40.20 -28.11
CA ALA A 194 -27.91 40.69 -28.70
C ALA A 194 -27.86 40.55 -30.24
N TYR A 195 -28.32 39.41 -30.73
CA TYR A 195 -29.11 39.34 -31.95
C TYR A 195 -30.33 38.47 -31.62
N ILE A 196 -31.40 39.15 -31.20
CA ILE A 196 -32.76 38.64 -31.26
C ILE A 196 -33.40 39.44 -32.39
N ASN A 197 -33.80 38.78 -33.47
CA ASN A 197 -34.86 39.30 -34.32
C ASN A 197 -36.17 38.68 -33.84
N ASN A 198 -36.90 39.53 -33.13
CA ASN A 198 -38.34 39.82 -33.22
C ASN A 198 -39.32 38.66 -33.45
N PHE A 199 -40.25 38.56 -32.49
CA PHE A 199 -41.59 38.06 -32.70
C PHE A 199 -42.29 38.78 -33.86
N HIS A 200 -43.04 38.02 -34.65
CA HIS A 200 -44.36 38.42 -35.11
C HIS A 200 -45.33 37.25 -34.95
N GLU A 201 -46.53 37.61 -34.48
CA GLU A 201 -47.76 36.82 -34.43
C GLU A 201 -48.10 36.20 -35.79
N ASN A 202 -48.66 34.99 -35.79
CA ASN A 202 -49.99 34.71 -36.36
C ASN A 202 -50.29 33.19 -36.42
N ASP A 203 -51.57 32.92 -36.29
CA ASP A 203 -52.31 31.72 -36.71
C ASP A 203 -52.35 30.50 -35.78
N ALA A 204 -53.42 30.54 -34.99
CA ALA A 204 -54.21 29.38 -34.63
C ALA A 204 -54.63 28.54 -35.85
N SER A 205 -54.84 27.25 -35.56
CA SER A 205 -55.95 26.39 -36.01
C SER A 205 -55.52 25.07 -36.66
N GLN A 206 -56.30 24.03 -36.31
CA GLN A 206 -56.50 22.75 -37.03
C GLN A 206 -55.38 21.69 -36.85
N LEU A 207 -55.61 20.41 -36.53
CA LEU A 207 -56.79 19.56 -36.40
C LEU A 207 -56.32 18.25 -35.70
N LEU A 208 -57.05 17.76 -34.70
CA LEU A 208 -57.23 16.31 -34.46
C LEU A 208 -58.11 15.75 -35.62
N PRO A 209 -58.21 14.43 -35.94
CA PRO A 209 -58.20 13.31 -34.99
C PRO A 209 -57.80 11.88 -35.50
N ARG A 210 -57.84 10.90 -34.56
CA ARG A 210 -58.33 9.49 -34.66
C ARG A 210 -57.61 8.39 -35.48
N SER A 211 -57.16 7.38 -34.71
CA SER A 211 -57.64 5.96 -34.69
C SER A 211 -57.43 4.98 -35.87
N MET A 212 -56.63 3.94 -35.55
CA MET A 212 -56.82 2.49 -35.81
C MET A 212 -56.56 1.82 -37.18
N THR A 213 -55.43 1.09 -37.17
CA THR A 213 -55.20 -0.35 -37.50
C THR A 213 -55.36 -0.95 -38.91
N VAL A 214 -54.36 -1.82 -39.16
CA VAL A 214 -54.23 -2.98 -40.06
C VAL A 214 -53.78 -2.70 -41.50
N LYS A 215 -52.48 -2.93 -41.73
CA LYS A 215 -51.96 -3.68 -42.89
C LYS A 215 -50.47 -4.03 -42.69
N ASN A 216 -50.23 -5.15 -42.02
CA ASN A 216 -48.97 -5.88 -42.06
C ASN A 216 -49.27 -7.29 -42.57
N VAL A 217 -48.96 -7.58 -43.84
CA VAL A 217 -48.83 -8.98 -44.32
C VAL A 217 -47.66 -9.17 -45.30
N ASN A 218 -47.14 -8.14 -45.97
CA ASN A 218 -46.13 -8.35 -47.04
C ASN A 218 -44.66 -8.09 -46.65
N GLN A 219 -44.30 -8.01 -45.36
CA GLN A 219 -42.91 -7.72 -44.94
C GLN A 219 -42.22 -8.86 -44.17
N LEU A 220 -42.83 -10.05 -44.07
CA LEU A 220 -42.31 -11.16 -43.25
C LEU A 220 -41.38 -12.15 -43.96
N SER A 221 -41.14 -12.02 -45.27
CA SER A 221 -40.22 -12.90 -46.00
C SER A 221 -38.78 -12.37 -46.12
N ARG A 222 -38.49 -11.16 -45.63
CA ARG A 222 -37.13 -10.55 -45.62
C ARG A 222 -36.44 -10.54 -44.26
N THR A 223 -37.11 -10.98 -43.19
CA THR A 223 -36.62 -10.86 -41.81
C THR A 223 -35.85 -12.08 -41.29
N LEU A 224 -35.87 -13.22 -41.99
CA LEU A 224 -35.16 -14.43 -41.55
C LEU A 224 -33.65 -14.43 -41.88
N SER A 225 -33.21 -13.71 -42.92
CA SER A 225 -31.78 -13.58 -43.26
C SER A 225 -31.06 -12.52 -42.42
N VAL A 226 -31.77 -11.50 -41.92
CA VAL A 226 -31.20 -10.41 -41.10
C VAL A 226 -30.97 -10.83 -39.64
N ALA A 227 -31.75 -11.79 -39.13
CA ALA A 227 -31.63 -12.26 -37.74
C ALA A 227 -30.35 -13.09 -37.49
N LYS A 228 -29.81 -13.79 -38.50
CA LYS A 228 -28.52 -14.50 -38.39
C LYS A 228 -27.33 -13.53 -38.35
N ALA A 229 -27.36 -12.47 -39.15
CA ALA A 229 -26.31 -11.43 -39.17
C ALA A 229 -26.27 -10.64 -37.85
N ASN A 230 -27.44 -10.30 -37.28
CA ASN A 230 -27.52 -9.54 -36.03
C ASN A 230 -27.01 -10.30 -34.81
N TRP A 231 -27.04 -11.64 -34.80
CA TRP A 231 -26.52 -12.42 -33.66
C TRP A 231 -24.99 -12.55 -33.71
N GLN A 232 -24.42 -12.64 -34.91
CA GLN A 232 -22.97 -12.62 -35.13
C GLN A 232 -22.38 -11.24 -34.78
N ASP A 233 -23.01 -10.14 -35.21
CA ASP A 233 -22.61 -8.78 -34.84
C ASP A 233 -22.73 -8.51 -33.33
N LYS A 234 -23.73 -9.10 -32.66
CA LYS A 234 -23.90 -8.97 -31.21
C LYS A 234 -22.84 -9.76 -30.44
N MET A 235 -22.44 -10.92 -30.96
CA MET A 235 -21.40 -11.76 -30.37
C MET A 235 -20.00 -11.16 -30.56
N GLU A 236 -19.74 -10.53 -31.71
CA GLU A 236 -18.50 -9.75 -31.94
C GLU A 236 -18.44 -8.52 -31.04
N ARG A 237 -19.55 -7.80 -30.84
CA ARG A 237 -19.61 -6.66 -29.91
C ARG A 237 -19.44 -7.06 -28.45
N LEU A 238 -20.03 -8.18 -28.03
CA LEU A 238 -19.83 -8.73 -26.68
C LEU A 238 -18.39 -9.20 -26.45
N LYS A 239 -17.75 -9.82 -27.44
CA LYS A 239 -16.31 -10.11 -27.40
C LYS A 239 -15.48 -8.83 -27.24
N LYS A 240 -15.84 -7.76 -27.93
CA LYS A 240 -15.15 -6.47 -27.91
C LYS A 240 -15.37 -5.68 -26.61
N ASP A 241 -16.54 -5.81 -25.99
CA ASP A 241 -16.88 -5.16 -24.72
C ASP A 241 -16.29 -5.90 -23.50
N LEU A 242 -16.18 -7.24 -23.55
CA LEU A 242 -15.45 -8.03 -22.55
C LEU A 242 -13.92 -7.83 -22.61
N GLN A 243 -13.40 -7.31 -23.73
CA GLN A 243 -11.99 -6.93 -23.94
C GLN A 243 -11.66 -5.48 -23.54
N ARG A 244 -12.58 -4.71 -22.93
CA ARG A 244 -12.23 -3.44 -22.29
C ARG A 244 -11.45 -3.70 -20.99
N GLU A 245 -10.15 -3.89 -21.14
CA GLU A 245 -9.24 -4.18 -20.04
C GLU A 245 -8.87 -2.89 -19.26
N LYS A 246 -8.93 -2.97 -17.92
CA LYS A 246 -8.07 -2.16 -17.04
C LYS A 246 -6.62 -2.32 -17.53
N PRO A 247 -5.71 -1.33 -17.41
CA PRO A 247 -4.32 -1.51 -17.84
C PRO A 247 -3.74 -2.73 -17.10
N LYS A 248 -3.64 -3.86 -17.79
CA LYS A 248 -3.07 -5.07 -17.22
C LYS A 248 -1.57 -4.84 -17.12
N PHE A 249 -1.09 -4.72 -15.88
CA PHE A 249 0.33 -4.81 -15.59
C PHE A 249 0.75 -6.24 -15.93
N MET A 250 1.66 -6.38 -16.89
CA MET A 250 2.19 -7.69 -17.27
C MET A 250 3.52 -7.88 -16.59
N GLU A 251 3.63 -8.91 -15.77
CA GLU A 251 4.84 -9.17 -14.99
C GLU A 251 5.65 -10.23 -15.69
N PHE A 252 6.92 -9.96 -15.94
CA PHE A 252 7.84 -10.89 -16.59
C PHE A 252 9.13 -11.05 -15.80
N ARG A 253 9.83 -12.17 -16.01
CA ARG A 253 11.20 -12.36 -15.53
C ARG A 253 12.20 -12.16 -16.66
N VAL A 254 13.28 -11.45 -16.37
CA VAL A 254 14.31 -11.10 -17.37
C VAL A 254 15.31 -12.25 -17.56
N ILE A 255 15.64 -12.55 -18.82
CA ILE A 255 16.75 -13.45 -19.21
C ILE A 255 17.73 -12.67 -20.10
N SER A 256 19.02 -12.98 -19.99
CA SER A 256 20.07 -12.42 -20.84
C SER A 256 19.99 -12.96 -22.27
N GLY A 257 20.01 -12.07 -23.27
CA GLY A 257 19.95 -12.45 -24.68
C GLY A 257 21.20 -12.20 -25.52
N LEU A 258 21.41 -13.04 -26.55
CA LEU A 258 22.47 -12.87 -27.57
C LEU A 258 21.92 -12.15 -28.80
N TRP A 259 22.19 -10.86 -28.87
CA TRP A 259 21.58 -10.02 -29.88
C TRP A 259 22.32 -10.01 -31.21
N HIS A 260 21.61 -10.38 -32.27
CA HIS A 260 22.09 -10.29 -33.63
C HIS A 260 21.95 -8.85 -34.16
N GLY A 261 22.89 -8.39 -35.00
CA GLY A 261 23.07 -6.97 -35.40
C GLY A 261 21.86 -6.24 -36.04
N LYS A 262 20.74 -6.94 -36.27
CA LYS A 262 19.48 -6.33 -36.76
C LYS A 262 18.64 -5.70 -35.64
N LEU A 263 18.74 -6.12 -34.38
CA LEU A 263 17.94 -5.63 -33.25
C LEU A 263 18.48 -4.29 -32.66
N GLN A 264 17.65 -3.52 -31.96
CA GLN A 264 17.96 -2.22 -31.30
C GLN A 264 17.95 -2.35 -29.79
N ILE A 265 18.82 -1.66 -29.01
CA ILE A 265 18.99 -1.88 -27.54
C ILE A 265 17.66 -1.86 -26.76
N SER A 266 16.68 -1.10 -27.24
CA SER A 266 15.33 -0.98 -26.69
C SER A 266 14.32 -2.06 -27.16
N ASP A 267 14.69 -2.97 -28.06
CA ASP A 267 13.90 -4.14 -28.42
C ASP A 267 13.95 -5.18 -27.29
N VAL A 268 12.89 -5.95 -27.14
CA VAL A 268 12.74 -6.97 -26.12
C VAL A 268 12.05 -8.16 -26.76
N LEU A 269 12.56 -9.37 -26.53
CA LEU A 269 12.09 -10.57 -27.23
C LEU A 269 11.23 -11.43 -26.31
N ILE A 270 10.09 -11.90 -26.84
CA ILE A 270 9.14 -12.76 -26.13
C ILE A 270 8.79 -13.93 -27.04
N SER A 271 8.67 -15.13 -26.48
CA SER A 271 8.20 -16.30 -27.22
C SER A 271 6.69 -16.25 -27.45
N GLU A 272 6.20 -16.85 -28.53
CA GLU A 272 4.75 -16.96 -28.78
C GLU A 272 3.99 -17.63 -27.62
N THR A 273 4.62 -18.55 -26.88
CA THR A 273 3.99 -19.22 -25.71
C THR A 273 3.91 -18.35 -24.47
N ASN A 274 4.84 -17.40 -24.28
CA ASN A 274 4.90 -16.54 -23.09
C ASN A 274 4.13 -15.24 -23.28
N ARG A 275 3.66 -14.96 -24.50
CA ARG A 275 2.93 -13.74 -24.85
C ARG A 275 1.50 -13.81 -24.31
N PRO A 276 1.08 -12.88 -23.44
CA PRO A 276 -0.33 -12.75 -23.06
C PRO A 276 -1.19 -12.35 -24.27
N ASP A 277 -2.42 -12.85 -24.36
CA ASP A 277 -3.35 -12.56 -25.47
C ASP A 277 -3.64 -11.05 -25.66
N CYS A 278 -3.47 -10.26 -24.60
CA CYS A 278 -3.66 -8.80 -24.61
C CYS A 278 -2.41 -8.00 -25.02
N MET A 279 -1.28 -8.67 -25.26
CA MET A 279 -0.03 -8.02 -25.64
C MET A 279 0.05 -7.94 -27.16
N GLU A 280 0.13 -6.72 -27.72
CA GLU A 280 0.35 -6.47 -29.15
C GLU A 280 1.84 -6.58 -29.52
N SER A 281 2.13 -7.15 -30.70
CA SER A 281 3.46 -7.26 -31.29
C SER A 281 3.86 -5.93 -31.91
N ASP A 282 5.15 -5.57 -31.79
CA ASP A 282 5.71 -4.29 -32.22
C ASP A 282 5.11 -3.05 -31.49
N ALA A 283 4.28 -3.24 -30.47
CA ALA A 283 3.81 -2.17 -29.62
C ALA A 283 4.87 -1.72 -28.60
N ILE A 284 4.71 -0.48 -28.11
CA ILE A 284 5.61 0.14 -27.13
C ILE A 284 5.08 -0.10 -25.72
N TYR A 285 5.97 -0.55 -24.85
CA TYR A 285 5.68 -0.77 -23.44
C TYR A 285 6.64 0.04 -22.58
N CYS A 286 6.14 0.53 -21.47
CA CYS A 286 6.96 1.06 -20.39
C CYS A 286 7.35 -0.12 -19.49
N MET A 287 8.62 -0.50 -19.51
CA MET A 287 9.20 -1.49 -18.62
C MET A 287 9.63 -0.80 -17.32
N GLN A 288 9.15 -1.29 -16.19
CA GLN A 288 9.49 -0.78 -14.86
C GLN A 288 10.23 -1.86 -14.07
N THR A 289 11.40 -1.52 -13.52
CA THR A 289 12.20 -2.39 -12.65
C THR A 289 11.73 -2.33 -11.19
N LEU A 290 12.25 -3.21 -10.33
CA LEU A 290 11.96 -3.19 -8.88
C LEU A 290 12.40 -1.87 -8.20
N GLU A 291 13.44 -1.23 -8.73
CA GLU A 291 13.92 0.08 -8.28
C GLU A 291 13.08 1.26 -8.80
N ASN A 292 11.92 1.00 -9.42
CA ASN A 292 11.07 2.00 -10.07
C ASN A 292 11.75 2.80 -11.20
N LYS A 293 12.79 2.25 -11.84
CA LYS A 293 13.33 2.84 -13.07
C LYS A 293 12.41 2.48 -14.24
N GLU A 294 11.95 3.50 -14.95
CA GLU A 294 11.11 3.35 -16.15
C GLU A 294 11.99 3.42 -17.41
N TYR A 295 11.82 2.45 -18.30
CA TYR A 295 12.50 2.39 -19.58
C TYR A 295 11.52 1.97 -20.67
N TYR A 296 11.50 2.67 -21.81
CA TYR A 296 10.59 2.33 -22.91
C TYR A 296 11.22 1.30 -23.81
N VAL A 297 10.47 0.23 -24.06
CA VAL A 297 10.91 -0.92 -24.84
C VAL A 297 9.87 -1.30 -25.89
N ARG A 298 10.34 -1.89 -26.98
CA ARG A 298 9.50 -2.50 -28.01
C ARG A 298 9.51 -4.01 -27.85
N VAL A 299 8.34 -4.61 -27.94
CA VAL A 299 8.22 -6.06 -27.80
C VAL A 299 8.11 -6.74 -29.16
N LYS A 300 9.07 -7.62 -29.45
CA LYS A 300 9.11 -8.47 -30.65
C LYS A 300 8.89 -9.92 -30.27
N VAL A 301 8.22 -10.64 -31.15
CA VAL A 301 7.84 -12.04 -30.92
C VAL A 301 8.71 -12.96 -31.76
N ILE A 302 9.27 -13.99 -31.12
CA ILE A 302 10.12 -15.00 -31.75
C ILE A 302 9.43 -16.37 -31.69
N SER A 303 9.66 -17.20 -32.71
CA SER A 303 9.24 -18.60 -32.76
C SER A 303 9.83 -19.43 -31.62
N THR A 304 9.05 -20.36 -31.09
CA THR A 304 9.24 -21.08 -29.81
C THR A 304 10.55 -21.88 -29.64
N ASP A 305 11.34 -22.10 -30.69
CA ASP A 305 12.53 -22.99 -30.66
C ASP A 305 13.79 -22.36 -30.03
N GLU A 306 13.83 -21.04 -29.81
CA GLU A 306 15.06 -20.36 -29.37
C GLU A 306 15.09 -19.98 -27.87
N MET A 307 13.97 -20.09 -27.14
CA MET A 307 13.83 -19.57 -25.77
C MET A 307 13.53 -20.65 -24.72
N PRO A 308 14.19 -20.65 -23.54
CA PRO A 308 13.89 -21.57 -22.45
C PRO A 308 12.54 -21.24 -21.79
N GLN A 309 11.65 -22.24 -21.69
CA GLN A 309 10.34 -22.12 -21.04
C GLN A 309 10.45 -22.21 -19.51
N THR A 310 10.05 -21.17 -18.78
CA THR A 310 10.08 -21.15 -17.31
C THR A 310 8.68 -21.04 -16.68
N ILE A 311 8.58 -21.24 -15.36
CA ILE A 311 7.33 -21.18 -14.56
C ILE A 311 6.65 -19.81 -14.68
N HIS A 312 7.44 -18.77 -14.85
CA HIS A 312 6.96 -17.40 -15.01
C HIS A 312 7.14 -16.97 -16.46
N PRO A 313 6.27 -16.10 -16.99
CA PRO A 313 6.45 -15.57 -18.33
C PRO A 313 7.79 -14.83 -18.38
N THR A 314 8.68 -15.29 -19.27
CA THR A 314 10.05 -14.77 -19.39
C THR A 314 10.24 -13.96 -20.64
N VAL A 315 11.14 -12.99 -20.52
CA VAL A 315 11.42 -11.98 -21.51
C VAL A 315 12.94 -11.85 -21.65
N GLU A 316 13.42 -11.89 -22.88
CA GLU A 316 14.84 -11.75 -23.17
C GLU A 316 15.19 -10.27 -23.38
N VAL A 317 16.16 -9.78 -22.61
CA VAL A 317 16.63 -8.40 -22.60
C VAL A 317 18.12 -8.37 -22.92
N ASN A 318 18.55 -7.33 -23.65
CA ASN A 318 19.96 -7.12 -23.98
C ASN A 318 20.83 -7.03 -22.72
N VAL A 319 21.98 -7.70 -22.71
CA VAL A 319 22.98 -7.62 -21.64
C VAL A 319 23.44 -6.17 -21.37
N SER A 320 23.63 -5.36 -22.42
CA SER A 320 23.96 -3.93 -22.29
C SER A 320 22.84 -3.13 -21.62
N LEU A 321 21.57 -3.44 -21.94
CA LEU A 321 20.42 -2.79 -21.30
C LEU A 321 20.26 -3.25 -19.85
N MET A 322 20.50 -4.53 -19.57
CA MET A 322 20.51 -5.05 -18.21
C MET A 322 21.58 -4.36 -17.35
N LYS A 323 22.80 -4.20 -17.87
CA LYS A 323 23.88 -3.46 -17.17
C LYS A 323 23.50 -1.99 -16.95
N HIS A 324 22.87 -1.34 -17.93
CA HIS A 324 22.43 0.06 -17.79
C HIS A 324 21.36 0.23 -16.70
N LEU A 325 20.43 -0.72 -16.60
CA LEU A 325 19.34 -0.70 -15.63
C LEU A 325 19.70 -1.35 -14.27
N ASN A 326 20.93 -1.88 -14.12
CA ASN A 326 21.36 -2.73 -13.01
C ASN A 326 20.46 -3.96 -12.77
N LEU A 327 19.88 -4.51 -13.84
CA LEU A 327 19.02 -5.69 -13.78
C LEU A 327 19.85 -6.97 -13.64
N LYS A 328 19.41 -7.86 -12.74
CA LYS A 328 19.93 -9.23 -12.62
C LYS A 328 19.05 -10.19 -13.41
N GLU A 329 19.62 -11.32 -13.83
CA GLU A 329 18.82 -12.41 -14.41
C GLU A 329 17.75 -12.90 -13.42
N LEU A 330 16.59 -13.26 -13.96
CA LEU A 330 15.34 -13.64 -13.26
C LEU A 330 14.70 -12.55 -12.40
N GLU A 331 15.22 -11.32 -12.44
CA GLU A 331 14.58 -10.18 -11.78
C GLU A 331 13.22 -9.86 -12.42
N LYS A 332 12.27 -9.45 -11.58
CA LYS A 332 10.90 -9.16 -12.00
C LYS A 332 10.82 -7.77 -12.61
N VAL A 333 10.25 -7.69 -13.81
CA VAL A 333 9.97 -6.45 -14.52
C VAL A 333 8.49 -6.36 -14.87
N VAL A 334 7.94 -5.15 -14.84
CA VAL A 334 6.53 -4.89 -15.13
C VAL A 334 6.41 -4.11 -16.42
N PHE A 335 5.65 -4.64 -17.37
CA PHE A 335 5.34 -4.01 -18.64
C PHE A 335 3.97 -3.34 -18.56
N LYS A 336 3.94 -2.04 -18.87
CA LYS A 336 2.71 -1.26 -18.98
C LYS A 336 2.50 -0.88 -20.45
N PRO A 337 1.35 -1.23 -21.07
CA PRO A 337 1.07 -0.79 -22.43
C PRO A 337 1.00 0.73 -22.48
N LYS A 338 1.75 1.34 -23.41
CA LYS A 338 1.68 2.78 -23.67
C LYS A 338 0.99 2.98 -25.02
N PRO A 339 -0.20 3.62 -25.07
CA PRO A 339 -0.83 3.93 -26.33
C PRO A 339 0.12 4.80 -27.16
N MET A 340 0.19 4.53 -28.46
CA MET A 340 1.09 5.24 -29.37
C MET A 340 0.76 6.73 -29.38
N ILE A 341 1.60 7.55 -28.74
CA ILE A 341 1.54 9.00 -28.80
C ILE A 341 2.56 9.46 -29.83
N VAL A 342 2.10 10.20 -30.84
CA VAL A 342 2.97 10.89 -31.80
C VAL A 342 3.59 12.08 -31.07
N ASN A 343 4.85 11.95 -30.65
CA ASN A 343 5.60 13.02 -29.99
C ASN A 343 6.04 14.04 -31.05
N PHE A 344 5.55 15.28 -30.96
CA PHE A 344 6.06 16.40 -31.76
C PHE A 344 7.40 16.86 -31.16
N VAL A 345 8.46 16.12 -31.44
CA VAL A 345 9.82 16.49 -31.02
C VAL A 345 10.25 17.74 -31.77
N GLU A 346 10.76 18.73 -31.03
CA GLU A 346 11.26 19.98 -31.58
C GLU A 346 12.66 19.77 -32.16
N LYS A 347 13.53 19.09 -31.42
CA LYS A 347 14.94 18.88 -31.76
C LYS A 347 15.49 17.60 -31.13
N ILE A 348 16.36 16.90 -31.85
CA ILE A 348 17.18 15.79 -31.33
C ILE A 348 18.64 16.24 -31.38
N GLU A 349 19.29 16.27 -30.22
CA GLU A 349 20.70 16.63 -30.06
C GLU A 349 21.57 15.40 -29.87
N LEU A 350 22.65 15.33 -30.64
CA LEU A 350 23.61 14.23 -30.65
C LEU A 350 24.93 14.70 -30.06
N PHE A 351 25.44 14.01 -29.04
CA PHE A 351 26.75 14.31 -28.43
C PHE A 351 27.73 13.18 -28.72
N ALA A 352 28.80 13.48 -29.46
CA ALA A 352 29.82 12.50 -29.81
C ALA A 352 30.82 12.28 -28.66
N SER A 353 31.32 11.04 -28.54
CA SER A 353 32.36 10.68 -27.54
C SER A 353 33.76 11.16 -27.93
N LYS A 354 34.05 11.29 -29.24
CA LYS A 354 35.30 11.84 -29.78
C LYS A 354 35.02 13.15 -30.51
N LYS A 355 36.00 14.08 -30.50
CA LYS A 355 35.92 15.35 -31.24
C LYS A 355 35.89 15.05 -32.73
N THR A 356 34.70 15.09 -33.30
CA THR A 356 34.41 14.79 -34.70
C THR A 356 33.54 15.91 -35.26
N HIS A 357 33.68 16.22 -36.55
CA HIS A 357 32.93 17.31 -37.16
C HIS A 357 31.43 16.99 -37.12
N TYR A 358 30.61 17.88 -36.56
CA TYR A 358 29.16 17.69 -36.32
C TYR A 358 28.40 17.12 -37.53
N LYS A 359 28.73 17.55 -38.75
CA LYS A 359 28.10 17.09 -40.00
C LYS A 359 28.38 15.61 -40.34
N ILE A 360 29.52 15.07 -39.92
CA ILE A 360 29.86 13.64 -40.08
C ILE A 360 28.94 12.82 -39.17
N VAL A 361 28.81 13.26 -37.91
CA VAL A 361 27.95 12.63 -36.89
C VAL A 361 26.49 12.63 -37.32
N GLU A 362 25.98 13.77 -37.79
CA GLU A 362 24.61 13.91 -38.27
C GLU A 362 24.34 13.00 -39.48
N ASN A 363 25.24 12.96 -40.47
CA ASN A 363 25.09 12.12 -41.65
C ASN A 363 25.19 10.62 -41.34
N ALA A 364 26.09 10.22 -40.44
CA ALA A 364 26.20 8.85 -39.97
C ALA A 364 24.94 8.42 -39.22
N PHE A 365 24.41 9.27 -38.34
CA PHE A 365 23.17 9.02 -37.63
C PHE A 365 21.96 8.91 -38.58
N LYS A 366 21.86 9.78 -39.60
CA LYS A 366 20.81 9.67 -40.62
C LYS A 366 20.91 8.36 -41.40
N ARG A 367 22.11 7.93 -41.79
CA ARG A 367 22.33 6.63 -42.46
C ARG A 367 21.89 5.46 -41.56
N PHE A 368 22.27 5.49 -40.29
CA PHE A 368 21.89 4.49 -39.30
C PHE A 368 20.36 4.39 -39.12
N VAL A 369 19.68 5.52 -38.98
CA VAL A 369 18.21 5.56 -38.89
C VAL A 369 17.58 4.98 -40.16
N ILE A 370 18.06 5.36 -41.36
CA ILE A 370 17.53 4.83 -42.63
C ILE A 370 17.70 3.31 -42.73
N GLU A 371 18.83 2.77 -42.27
CA GLU A 371 19.08 1.33 -42.28
C GLU A 371 18.12 0.58 -41.36
N LYS A 372 17.90 1.09 -40.14
CA LYS A 372 17.06 0.46 -39.12
C LYS A 372 15.56 0.66 -39.34
N THR A 373 15.15 1.75 -39.98
CA THR A 373 13.72 2.09 -40.23
C THR A 373 13.10 1.43 -41.45
N LYS A 374 13.81 0.56 -42.18
CA LYS A 374 13.29 -0.15 -43.37
C LYS A 374 12.04 -1.00 -43.10
N THR A 375 11.90 -1.56 -41.89
CA THR A 375 10.82 -2.48 -41.53
C THR A 375 9.81 -1.87 -40.56
N SER A 376 10.28 -1.13 -39.56
CA SER A 376 9.45 -0.52 -38.51
C SER A 376 10.10 0.80 -38.04
N PRO A 377 9.32 1.75 -37.50
CA PRO A 377 9.86 3.00 -36.98
C PRO A 377 10.90 2.75 -35.88
N MET A 378 11.83 3.66 -35.60
CA MET A 378 12.90 3.46 -34.60
C MET A 378 12.52 4.09 -33.25
N LEU A 379 12.66 3.35 -32.14
CA LEU A 379 12.46 3.89 -30.79
C LEU A 379 13.78 4.43 -30.24
N LEU A 380 13.76 5.64 -29.68
CA LEU A 380 14.90 6.26 -28.99
C LEU A 380 14.48 6.77 -27.62
N ASN A 381 15.27 6.45 -26.60
CA ASN A 381 15.10 6.96 -25.24
C ASN A 381 15.99 8.17 -24.97
N GLN A 382 15.62 8.97 -23.96
CA GLN A 382 16.43 10.09 -23.47
C GLN A 382 17.78 9.58 -22.95
N ASN A 383 18.88 10.20 -23.38
CA ASN A 383 20.26 9.84 -23.04
C ASN A 383 20.71 8.44 -23.51
N GLU A 384 20.03 7.83 -24.49
CA GLU A 384 20.43 6.54 -25.05
C GLU A 384 21.75 6.65 -25.82
N VAL A 385 22.62 5.63 -25.66
CA VAL A 385 23.92 5.55 -26.32
C VAL A 385 23.80 4.67 -27.57
N VAL A 386 24.18 5.22 -28.72
CA VAL A 386 24.10 4.56 -30.03
C VAL A 386 25.49 4.46 -30.65
N LYS A 387 25.87 3.25 -31.08
CA LYS A 387 27.08 3.00 -31.88
C LYS A 387 26.72 3.07 -33.37
N LEU A 388 27.31 4.02 -34.08
CA LEU A 388 27.00 4.29 -35.50
C LEU A 388 27.94 3.54 -36.45
N GLU A 389 29.24 3.71 -36.25
CA GLU A 389 30.32 3.08 -37.02
C GLU A 389 31.39 2.58 -36.03
N GLU A 390 32.39 1.79 -36.47
CA GLU A 390 33.35 1.10 -35.58
C GLU A 390 34.02 2.03 -34.55
N ASP A 391 34.18 3.31 -34.89
CA ASP A 391 34.85 4.33 -34.07
C ASP A 391 33.95 5.47 -33.54
N LEU A 392 32.66 5.47 -33.87
CA LEU A 392 31.75 6.60 -33.60
C LEU A 392 30.59 6.22 -32.66
N ILE A 393 30.71 6.66 -31.41
CA ILE A 393 29.70 6.50 -30.34
C ILE A 393 29.08 7.86 -30.02
N VAL A 394 27.74 7.88 -29.95
CA VAL A 394 26.95 9.10 -29.76
C VAL A 394 25.91 8.89 -28.67
N SER A 395 25.68 9.89 -27.82
CA SER A 395 24.54 9.93 -26.88
C SER A 395 23.44 10.87 -27.40
N VAL A 396 22.19 10.43 -27.26
CA VAL A 396 21.00 11.11 -27.82
C VAL A 396 20.28 11.90 -26.72
N SER A 397 19.94 13.16 -27.00
CA SER A 397 19.08 13.99 -26.13
C SER A 397 17.88 14.49 -26.93
N ILE A 398 16.68 14.26 -26.40
CA ILE A 398 15.41 14.66 -27.02
C ILE A 398 14.96 15.97 -26.36
N LEU A 399 14.55 16.94 -27.16
CA LEU A 399 13.99 18.21 -26.71
C LEU A 399 12.52 18.34 -27.11
N PRO A 400 11.67 18.84 -26.20
CA PRO A 400 12.01 19.37 -24.87
C PRO A 400 12.32 18.29 -23.80
N GLU A 401 13.08 18.63 -22.76
CA GLU A 401 13.67 17.69 -21.77
C GLU A 401 12.68 16.80 -21.02
N HIS A 402 11.38 17.13 -21.01
CA HIS A 402 10.35 16.32 -20.37
C HIS A 402 9.96 15.08 -21.19
N PHE A 403 10.36 14.97 -22.45
CA PHE A 403 10.13 13.76 -23.25
C PHE A 403 11.16 12.70 -22.91
N GLN A 404 10.67 11.54 -22.46
CA GLN A 404 11.50 10.40 -22.09
C GLN A 404 11.85 9.49 -23.28
N TYR A 405 11.05 9.53 -24.36
CA TYR A 405 11.27 8.74 -25.58
C TYR A 405 10.73 9.43 -26.84
N CYS A 406 11.21 9.01 -28.01
CA CYS A 406 10.78 9.48 -29.33
C CYS A 406 10.74 8.31 -30.33
N MET A 407 9.77 8.34 -31.24
CA MET A 407 9.73 7.46 -32.41
C MET A 407 10.22 8.22 -33.64
N ILE A 408 11.21 7.68 -34.33
CA ILE A 408 11.74 8.24 -35.57
C ILE A 408 11.32 7.38 -36.75
N ASP A 409 10.61 8.03 -37.68
CA ASP A 409 10.20 7.45 -38.95
C ASP A 409 11.00 8.09 -40.09
N MET A 410 10.97 7.48 -41.27
CA MET A 410 11.61 8.04 -42.48
C MET A 410 11.05 9.43 -42.87
N GLN A 411 9.84 9.80 -42.41
CA GLN A 411 9.28 11.14 -42.57
C GLN A 411 9.95 12.17 -41.65
N PHE A 412 10.33 11.80 -40.43
CA PHE A 412 10.97 12.68 -39.44
C PHE A 412 12.33 13.19 -39.93
N LEU A 413 13.06 12.36 -40.70
CA LEU A 413 14.33 12.74 -41.33
C LEU A 413 14.20 13.91 -42.32
N LYS A 414 13.01 14.16 -42.88
CA LYS A 414 12.77 15.27 -43.82
C LYS A 414 12.61 16.62 -43.11
N GLU A 415 12.37 16.63 -41.79
CA GLU A 415 12.08 17.84 -41.02
C GLU A 415 13.34 18.58 -40.52
N ASN A 416 14.55 18.09 -40.82
CA ASN A 416 15.84 18.69 -40.40
C ASN A 416 15.97 18.98 -38.89
N LYS A 417 15.37 18.13 -38.04
CA LYS A 417 15.35 18.29 -36.57
C LYS A 417 16.51 17.62 -35.82
N ILE A 418 17.48 17.05 -36.53
CA ILE A 418 18.62 16.34 -35.93
C ILE A 418 19.85 17.24 -35.97
N TYR A 419 20.47 17.46 -34.81
CA TYR A 419 21.63 18.33 -34.68
C TYR A 419 22.71 17.62 -33.89
N ALA A 420 23.95 17.67 -34.38
CA ALA A 420 25.09 17.26 -33.59
C ALA A 420 25.67 18.46 -32.84
N ALA A 421 25.76 18.34 -31.52
CA ALA A 421 26.40 19.33 -30.67
C ALA A 421 27.92 19.20 -30.81
N ASP A 422 28.62 20.33 -30.78
CA ASP A 422 30.10 20.38 -30.85
C ASP A 422 30.75 20.05 -29.49
N ILE A 423 29.94 19.60 -28.52
CA ILE A 423 30.33 19.30 -27.15
C ILE A 423 30.58 17.79 -27.03
N VAL A 424 31.77 17.44 -26.54
CA VAL A 424 32.17 16.05 -26.32
C VAL A 424 31.70 15.58 -24.95
N ARG A 425 30.94 14.48 -24.89
CA ARG A 425 30.58 13.79 -23.63
C ARG A 425 31.35 12.46 -23.59
N LYS A 426 32.20 12.27 -22.58
CA LYS A 426 32.83 10.96 -22.33
C LYS A 426 31.74 9.98 -21.91
N VAL A 427 31.61 8.88 -22.65
CA VAL A 427 30.67 7.79 -22.36
C VAL A 427 31.48 6.64 -21.76
N ASP A 428 31.11 6.18 -20.58
CA ASP A 428 31.74 5.00 -19.96
C ASP A 428 31.52 3.76 -20.83
N ASP A 429 32.55 2.90 -20.92
CA ASP A 429 32.59 1.71 -21.79
C ASP A 429 31.43 0.73 -21.47
N LEU A 430 30.30 0.92 -22.15
CA LEU A 430 29.06 0.17 -21.96
C LEU A 430 28.78 -0.84 -23.08
N ILE A 431 29.63 -0.97 -24.10
CA ILE A 431 29.22 -1.65 -25.35
C ILE A 431 29.90 -3.00 -25.62
N ASP A 432 31.02 -3.35 -25.00
CA ASP A 432 31.68 -4.65 -25.26
C ASP A 432 31.61 -5.59 -24.05
N VAL A 433 30.40 -6.07 -23.72
CA VAL A 433 30.23 -7.21 -22.80
C VAL A 433 29.72 -8.39 -23.62
N GLN A 434 30.60 -9.36 -23.90
CA GLN A 434 30.17 -10.67 -24.39
C GLN A 434 29.41 -11.38 -23.28
N ALA A 435 28.25 -11.97 -23.60
CA ALA A 435 27.45 -12.72 -22.62
C ALA A 435 28.25 -13.93 -22.10
N ASN A 436 28.08 -14.26 -20.82
CA ASN A 436 28.52 -15.55 -20.30
C ASN A 436 27.70 -16.65 -21.00
N VAL A 437 28.39 -17.62 -21.61
CA VAL A 437 27.77 -18.72 -22.37
C VAL A 437 26.93 -19.66 -21.47
N GLU A 438 27.08 -19.55 -20.16
CA GLU A 438 26.29 -20.29 -19.18
C GLU A 438 25.47 -19.31 -18.34
N SER A 439 24.18 -19.16 -18.65
CA SER A 439 23.21 -18.60 -17.70
C SER A 439 23.24 -19.46 -16.43
N PRO A 440 23.31 -18.88 -15.21
CA PRO A 440 23.28 -19.61 -13.93
C PRO A 440 21.92 -20.28 -13.63
N LEU A 441 21.15 -20.64 -14.65
CA LEU A 441 19.97 -21.49 -14.54
C LEU A 441 20.42 -22.90 -14.15
N SER A 442 20.53 -23.13 -12.84
CA SER A 442 20.44 -24.47 -12.29
C SER A 442 19.16 -25.09 -12.82
N VAL A 443 19.28 -26.27 -13.43
CA VAL A 443 18.22 -27.11 -14.04
C VAL A 443 16.98 -27.31 -13.12
N LYS A 444 17.06 -26.93 -11.84
CA LYS A 444 15.97 -26.97 -10.86
C LYS A 444 14.88 -25.91 -11.06
N ASP A 445 15.18 -24.75 -11.63
CA ASP A 445 14.19 -23.64 -11.75
C ASP A 445 13.40 -23.66 -13.09
N LEU A 446 13.75 -24.57 -14.00
CA LEU A 446 13.02 -24.89 -15.23
C LEU A 446 11.96 -25.97 -14.95
N ILE A 447 10.94 -25.64 -14.17
CA ILE A 447 9.77 -26.50 -14.01
C ILE A 447 8.79 -26.17 -15.14
N LYS A 448 8.77 -27.02 -16.18
CA LYS A 448 7.72 -27.03 -17.19
C LYS A 448 6.37 -27.36 -16.50
N LEU A 449 5.29 -26.67 -16.88
CA LEU A 449 3.89 -26.92 -16.46
C LEU A 449 3.44 -28.41 -16.43
N PRO A 450 3.96 -29.36 -17.25
CA PRO A 450 3.63 -30.78 -17.11
C PRO A 450 4.09 -31.43 -15.79
N LYS A 451 4.94 -30.78 -14.97
CA LYS A 451 5.46 -31.38 -13.74
C LYS A 451 4.48 -31.31 -12.55
N LEU A 452 3.62 -30.28 -12.44
CA LEU A 452 2.68 -30.17 -11.30
C LEU A 452 1.58 -31.23 -11.34
N ASP A 453 1.07 -31.54 -12.53
CA ASP A 453 0.16 -32.68 -12.72
C ASP A 453 0.86 -34.00 -12.41
N THR A 454 2.12 -34.18 -12.84
CA THR A 454 2.88 -35.39 -12.47
C THR A 454 3.16 -35.49 -10.96
N ILE A 455 3.31 -34.36 -10.25
CA ILE A 455 3.49 -34.34 -8.80
C ILE A 455 2.17 -34.71 -8.12
N ALA A 456 1.02 -34.15 -8.55
CA ALA A 456 -0.28 -34.52 -8.02
C ALA A 456 -0.60 -36.01 -8.26
N GLU A 457 -0.28 -36.52 -9.44
CA GLU A 457 -0.41 -37.95 -9.78
C GLU A 457 0.53 -38.82 -8.95
N SER A 458 1.77 -38.37 -8.71
CA SER A 458 2.72 -39.05 -7.82
C SER A 458 2.20 -39.12 -6.39
N ILE A 459 1.74 -37.98 -5.83
CA ILE A 459 1.16 -37.91 -4.49
C ILE A 459 -0.07 -38.82 -4.38
N GLN A 460 -0.94 -38.81 -5.39
CA GLN A 460 -2.10 -39.69 -5.42
C GLN A 460 -1.70 -41.18 -5.46
N LYS A 461 -0.65 -41.53 -6.20
CA LYS A 461 -0.10 -42.88 -6.24
C LYS A 461 0.48 -43.28 -4.88
N ASP A 462 1.23 -42.40 -4.24
CA ASP A 462 1.84 -42.64 -2.93
C ASP A 462 0.79 -42.76 -1.82
N LEU A 463 -0.26 -41.94 -1.84
CA LEU A 463 -1.38 -42.09 -0.91
C LEU A 463 -2.10 -43.42 -1.13
N ARG A 464 -2.34 -43.82 -2.39
CA ARG A 464 -2.94 -45.12 -2.69
C ARG A 464 -2.09 -46.28 -2.19
N THR A 465 -0.77 -46.24 -2.39
CA THR A 465 0.10 -47.30 -1.88
C THR A 465 0.04 -47.38 -0.35
N LEU A 466 0.07 -46.24 0.35
CA LEU A 466 -0.10 -46.18 1.82
C LEU A 466 -1.45 -46.74 2.30
N PHE A 467 -2.55 -46.44 1.63
CA PHE A 467 -3.85 -47.02 1.98
C PHE A 467 -3.91 -48.52 1.70
N THR A 468 -3.28 -49.00 0.61
CA THR A 468 -3.24 -50.44 0.32
C THR A 468 -2.36 -51.23 1.29
N THR A 469 -1.22 -50.69 1.73
CA THR A 469 -0.39 -51.33 2.77
C THR A 469 -1.08 -51.32 4.12
N SER A 470 -1.78 -50.23 4.45
CA SER A 470 -2.60 -50.12 5.66
C SER A 470 -3.75 -51.14 5.66
N LEU A 471 -4.35 -51.40 4.50
CA LEU A 471 -5.38 -52.43 4.32
C LEU A 471 -4.82 -53.84 4.51
N GLN A 472 -3.63 -54.13 3.99
CA GLN A 472 -2.96 -55.43 4.18
C GLN A 472 -2.63 -55.70 5.65
N ASN A 473 -2.32 -54.66 6.42
CA ASN A 473 -1.95 -54.74 7.83
C ASN A 473 -3.10 -54.35 8.78
N ALA A 474 -4.35 -54.49 8.35
CA ALA A 474 -5.50 -54.11 9.16
C ALA A 474 -5.67 -55.02 10.40
N PRO A 475 -5.98 -54.50 11.60
CA PRO A 475 -6.31 -53.10 11.92
C PRO A 475 -5.07 -52.20 11.99
N SER A 476 -5.15 -51.02 11.36
CA SER A 476 -4.03 -50.07 11.24
C SER A 476 -4.47 -48.63 11.49
N ILE A 477 -3.53 -47.80 11.96
CA ILE A 477 -3.72 -46.36 12.16
C ILE A 477 -2.84 -45.63 11.16
N LEU A 478 -3.43 -44.82 10.30
CA LEU A 478 -2.72 -43.95 9.37
C LEU A 478 -2.62 -42.54 9.95
N VAL A 479 -1.41 -42.05 10.13
CA VAL A 479 -1.14 -40.69 10.61
C VAL A 479 -0.68 -39.83 9.45
N LEU A 480 -1.43 -38.77 9.15
CA LEU A 480 -1.10 -37.76 8.14
C LEU A 480 -0.64 -36.49 8.84
N GLU A 481 0.67 -36.25 8.86
CA GLU A 481 1.23 -35.06 9.50
C GLU A 481 1.14 -33.83 8.58
N ASN A 482 0.78 -32.67 9.14
CA ASN A 482 0.71 -31.37 8.46
C ASN A 482 -0.09 -31.41 7.14
N LEU A 483 -1.34 -31.88 7.22
CA LEU A 483 -2.23 -32.02 6.07
C LEU A 483 -2.52 -30.67 5.37
N ASP A 484 -2.41 -29.56 6.11
CA ASP A 484 -2.55 -28.19 5.62
C ASP A 484 -1.52 -27.80 4.56
N ALA A 485 -0.34 -28.43 4.53
CA ALA A 485 0.66 -28.23 3.48
C ALA A 485 0.20 -28.79 2.12
N LEU A 486 -0.58 -29.88 2.13
CA LEU A 486 -1.11 -30.54 0.93
C LEU A 486 -2.45 -29.97 0.48
N ALA A 487 -3.26 -29.47 1.42
CA ALA A 487 -4.62 -29.01 1.17
C ALA A 487 -4.87 -27.63 1.80
N HIS A 488 -4.12 -26.63 1.33
CA HIS A 488 -4.27 -25.25 1.77
C HIS A 488 -5.54 -24.59 1.20
N THR A 489 -6.13 -23.67 1.96
CA THR A 489 -7.25 -22.86 1.49
C THR A 489 -6.73 -21.72 0.62
N SER A 490 -6.96 -21.80 -0.69
CA SER A 490 -6.84 -20.63 -1.55
C SER A 490 -7.98 -19.67 -1.23
N GLY A 491 -7.68 -18.39 -1.01
CA GLY A 491 -8.71 -17.36 -0.85
C GLY A 491 -9.67 -17.33 -2.05
N GLU A 492 -10.82 -16.65 -1.92
CA GLU A 492 -11.93 -16.63 -2.90
C GLU A 492 -11.57 -16.18 -4.35
N GLN A 493 -10.31 -15.88 -4.64
CA GLN A 493 -9.80 -15.62 -5.98
C GLN A 493 -9.38 -16.94 -6.65
N VAL A 494 -9.94 -17.21 -7.84
CA VAL A 494 -9.56 -18.36 -8.68
C VAL A 494 -8.14 -18.17 -9.19
N THR A 495 -7.16 -18.59 -8.39
CA THR A 495 -5.76 -18.70 -8.78
C THR A 495 -5.46 -20.13 -9.21
N HIS A 496 -4.52 -20.33 -10.14
CA HIS A 496 -4.13 -21.66 -10.62
C HIS A 496 -3.63 -22.58 -9.48
N ASP A 497 -3.01 -22.03 -8.45
CA ASP A 497 -2.62 -22.76 -7.24
C ASP A 497 -3.84 -23.26 -6.45
N GLY A 498 -4.93 -22.50 -6.44
CA GLY A 498 -6.15 -22.87 -5.73
C GLY A 498 -6.83 -24.11 -6.31
N GLU A 499 -6.84 -24.25 -7.63
CA GLU A 499 -7.37 -25.46 -8.30
C GLU A 499 -6.52 -26.69 -7.99
N TYR A 500 -5.19 -26.55 -7.90
CA TYR A 500 -4.29 -27.63 -7.50
C TYR A 500 -4.60 -28.14 -6.08
N TYR A 501 -4.69 -27.25 -5.10
CA TYR A 501 -5.02 -27.63 -3.71
C TYR A 501 -6.43 -28.21 -3.57
N ASN A 502 -7.40 -27.70 -4.33
CA ASN A 502 -8.76 -28.25 -4.36
C ASN A 502 -8.77 -29.67 -4.92
N ARG A 503 -8.04 -29.92 -6.01
CA ARG A 503 -7.94 -31.25 -6.62
C ARG A 503 -7.28 -32.26 -5.67
N ILE A 504 -6.21 -31.86 -4.99
CA ILE A 504 -5.57 -32.72 -3.99
C ILE A 504 -6.52 -33.00 -2.82
N ALA A 505 -7.19 -31.98 -2.30
CA ALA A 505 -8.17 -32.13 -1.23
C ALA A 505 -9.29 -33.11 -1.60
N ASP A 506 -9.82 -33.04 -2.83
CA ASP A 506 -10.83 -33.97 -3.33
C ASP A 506 -10.29 -35.40 -3.45
N THR A 507 -9.05 -35.58 -3.93
CA THR A 507 -8.44 -36.92 -4.00
C THR A 507 -8.21 -37.54 -2.62
N VAL A 508 -7.73 -36.77 -1.65
CA VAL A 508 -7.54 -37.21 -0.26
C VAL A 508 -8.89 -37.59 0.35
N HIS A 509 -9.92 -36.76 0.15
CA HIS A 509 -11.28 -37.04 0.63
C HIS A 509 -11.82 -38.35 0.04
N GLN A 510 -11.70 -38.55 -1.27
CA GLN A 510 -12.16 -39.77 -1.94
C GLN A 510 -11.46 -41.02 -1.42
N LEU A 511 -10.13 -40.98 -1.25
CA LEU A 511 -9.36 -42.12 -0.75
C LEU A 511 -9.74 -42.46 0.69
N ILE A 512 -9.80 -41.46 1.59
CA ILE A 512 -10.17 -41.72 2.98
C ILE A 512 -11.57 -42.35 3.07
N VAL A 513 -12.57 -41.80 2.37
CA VAL A 513 -13.93 -42.35 2.38
C VAL A 513 -13.95 -43.78 1.82
N GLN A 514 -13.25 -44.05 0.72
CA GLN A 514 -13.22 -45.36 0.09
C GLN A 514 -12.64 -46.45 1.01
N TYR A 515 -11.53 -46.15 1.70
CA TYR A 515 -10.83 -47.15 2.51
C TYR A 515 -11.33 -47.24 3.96
N THR A 516 -11.93 -46.21 4.53
CA THR A 516 -12.44 -46.23 5.93
C THR A 516 -13.85 -46.79 6.06
N SER A 517 -14.66 -46.77 4.99
CA SER A 517 -16.07 -47.19 5.06
C SER A 517 -16.25 -48.68 5.40
N ASN A 518 -15.34 -49.54 4.92
CA ASN A 518 -15.49 -51.00 4.98
C ASN A 518 -14.33 -51.71 5.70
N HIS A 519 -13.33 -50.97 6.19
CA HIS A 519 -12.11 -51.54 6.78
C HIS A 519 -11.77 -50.88 8.12
N PRO A 520 -11.18 -51.62 9.08
CA PRO A 520 -10.82 -51.11 10.40
C PRO A 520 -9.50 -50.31 10.33
N ILE A 521 -9.54 -49.19 9.59
CA ILE A 521 -8.43 -48.25 9.43
C ILE A 521 -8.86 -46.92 10.04
N ALA A 522 -8.11 -46.45 11.05
CA ALA A 522 -8.32 -45.12 11.63
C ALA A 522 -7.36 -44.12 11.00
N VAL A 523 -7.84 -42.93 10.62
CA VAL A 523 -7.01 -41.86 10.06
C VAL A 523 -6.92 -40.72 11.07
N ILE A 524 -5.70 -40.35 11.45
CA ILE A 524 -5.40 -39.20 12.31
C ILE A 524 -4.64 -38.19 11.45
N ALA A 525 -5.07 -36.93 11.44
CA ALA A 525 -4.38 -35.86 10.73
C ALA A 525 -3.97 -34.75 11.69
N THR A 526 -2.77 -34.19 11.51
CA THR A 526 -2.33 -33.00 12.24
C THR A 526 -2.35 -31.78 11.31
N ILE A 527 -2.73 -30.63 11.88
CA ILE A 527 -2.84 -29.34 11.19
C ILE A 527 -2.41 -28.21 12.14
N ASN A 528 -1.89 -27.12 11.59
CA ASN A 528 -1.49 -25.96 12.39
C ASN A 528 -2.69 -25.09 12.81
N ASP A 529 -3.59 -24.79 11.88
CA ASP A 529 -4.85 -24.08 12.15
C ASP A 529 -5.99 -24.73 11.36
N VAL A 530 -7.19 -24.73 11.94
CA VAL A 530 -8.40 -25.25 11.29
C VAL A 530 -8.78 -24.36 10.10
N LYS A 531 -8.44 -23.07 10.15
CA LYS A 531 -8.75 -22.09 9.09
C LYS A 531 -7.91 -22.25 7.83
N THR A 532 -6.72 -22.84 7.93
CA THR A 532 -5.84 -23.04 6.76
C THR A 532 -6.27 -24.24 5.94
N LEU A 533 -6.96 -25.21 6.55
CA LEU A 533 -7.41 -26.42 5.89
C LEU A 533 -8.53 -26.15 4.88
N ASN A 534 -8.39 -26.72 3.68
CA ASN A 534 -9.33 -26.54 2.60
C ASN A 534 -10.78 -26.92 3.00
N THR A 535 -11.72 -26.05 2.62
CA THR A 535 -13.17 -26.21 2.84
C THR A 535 -13.75 -27.55 2.36
N ARG A 536 -13.10 -28.20 1.38
CA ARG A 536 -13.49 -29.54 0.86
C ARG A 536 -13.26 -30.66 1.85
N LEU A 537 -12.20 -30.59 2.66
CA LEU A 537 -11.92 -31.53 3.73
C LEU A 537 -12.66 -31.14 5.03
N TYR A 538 -12.79 -29.83 5.24
CA TYR A 538 -13.43 -29.24 6.41
C TYR A 538 -14.39 -28.11 6.02
N SER A 539 -15.67 -28.44 5.86
CA SER A 539 -16.71 -27.41 5.84
C SER A 539 -17.01 -26.94 7.28
N PRO A 540 -17.45 -25.71 7.56
CA PRO A 540 -18.03 -25.34 8.86
C PRO A 540 -19.54 -25.67 8.95
N ARG A 541 -20.18 -26.00 7.83
CA ARG A 541 -21.61 -26.33 7.73
C ARG A 541 -21.79 -27.51 6.77
N GLY A 542 -21.81 -28.75 7.28
CA GLY A 542 -21.98 -29.96 6.46
C GLY A 542 -21.53 -31.25 7.14
N ARG A 543 -21.43 -32.35 6.38
CA ARG A 543 -20.75 -33.58 6.83
C ARG A 543 -19.24 -33.39 6.65
N HIS A 544 -18.49 -33.41 7.74
CA HIS A 544 -17.03 -33.30 7.74
C HIS A 544 -16.41 -34.68 7.63
N LEU A 545 -15.28 -34.79 6.92
CA LEU A 545 -14.51 -36.03 6.84
C LEU A 545 -13.98 -36.43 8.22
N PHE A 546 -13.43 -35.44 8.94
CA PHE A 546 -12.94 -35.60 10.30
C PHE A 546 -14.05 -35.26 11.30
N GLN A 547 -14.54 -36.27 12.02
CA GLN A 547 -15.64 -36.12 12.98
C GLN A 547 -15.15 -35.60 14.34
N THR A 548 -13.95 -35.99 14.76
CA THR A 548 -13.35 -35.64 16.04
C THR A 548 -12.20 -34.67 15.83
N ILE A 549 -12.45 -33.39 16.10
CA ILE A 549 -11.41 -32.36 16.10
C ILE A 549 -10.97 -32.16 17.54
N VAL A 550 -9.73 -32.56 17.83
CA VAL A 550 -9.12 -32.38 19.15
C VAL A 550 -8.13 -31.23 19.04
N LYS A 551 -8.41 -30.13 19.74
CA LYS A 551 -7.46 -29.04 19.89
C LYS A 551 -6.53 -29.36 21.04
N LEU A 552 -5.22 -29.42 20.78
CA LEU A 552 -4.23 -29.58 21.84
C LEU A 552 -4.26 -28.33 22.73
N PRO A 553 -4.44 -28.48 24.06
CA PRO A 553 -4.41 -27.35 24.98
C PRO A 553 -2.99 -26.80 25.10
N ASN A 554 -2.89 -25.54 25.52
CA ASN A 554 -1.59 -24.96 25.87
C ASN A 554 -1.05 -25.63 27.14
N LEU A 555 0.27 -25.77 27.22
CA LEU A 555 0.93 -26.42 28.36
C LEU A 555 0.73 -25.61 29.64
N GLU A 556 0.04 -26.17 30.62
CA GLU A 556 -0.09 -25.58 31.96
C GLU A 556 1.19 -25.73 32.77
N LEU A 557 1.27 -25.07 33.93
CA LEU A 557 2.44 -25.13 34.81
C LEU A 557 2.72 -26.57 35.28
N LEU A 558 1.67 -27.33 35.58
CA LEU A 558 1.79 -28.73 36.00
C LEU A 558 2.28 -29.62 34.86
N ASP A 559 1.76 -29.42 33.64
CA ASP A 559 2.17 -30.18 32.45
C ASP A 559 3.65 -29.97 32.14
N ARG A 560 4.12 -28.72 32.21
CA ARG A 560 5.53 -28.36 32.01
C ARG A 560 6.44 -29.00 33.06
N GLU A 561 5.99 -29.06 34.31
CA GLU A 561 6.73 -29.73 35.38
C GLU A 561 6.88 -31.23 35.09
N VAL A 562 5.82 -31.89 34.62
CA VAL A 562 5.84 -33.32 34.25
C VAL A 562 6.75 -33.54 33.05
N ILE A 563 6.62 -32.74 32.00
CA ILE A 563 7.44 -32.83 30.78
C ILE A 563 8.92 -32.64 31.11
N LEU A 564 9.28 -31.63 31.91
CA LEU A 564 10.67 -31.39 32.29
C LEU A 564 11.24 -32.54 33.14
N LYS A 565 10.42 -33.17 34.01
CA LYS A 565 10.84 -34.36 34.76
C LYS A 565 11.08 -35.55 33.85
N GLU A 566 10.23 -35.77 32.86
CA GLU A 566 10.35 -36.87 31.92
C GLU A 566 11.57 -36.70 31.01
N LEU A 567 11.76 -35.52 30.42
CA LEU A 567 12.91 -35.22 29.55
C LEU A 567 14.25 -35.33 30.30
N CYS A 568 14.29 -34.89 31.56
CA CYS A 568 15.49 -35.00 32.40
C CYS A 568 15.70 -36.41 32.98
N GLY A 569 14.73 -37.32 32.85
CA GLY A 569 14.80 -38.68 33.39
C GLY A 569 15.92 -39.53 32.79
N HIS A 570 16.38 -39.19 31.58
CA HIS A 570 17.46 -39.90 30.90
C HIS A 570 18.87 -39.62 31.47
N ILE A 571 19.03 -38.62 32.35
CA ILE A 571 20.34 -38.19 32.90
C ILE A 571 20.32 -38.08 34.42
N LYS A 572 21.47 -38.31 35.07
CA LYS A 572 21.62 -38.13 36.51
C LYS A 572 21.43 -36.66 36.89
N CYS A 573 20.33 -36.38 37.59
CA CYS A 573 19.98 -35.04 38.06
C CYS A 573 20.36 -34.87 39.54
N GLN A 574 20.97 -33.73 39.89
CA GLN A 574 21.17 -33.33 41.27
C GLN A 574 20.03 -32.39 41.67
N LYS A 575 19.27 -32.70 42.74
CA LYS A 575 18.09 -31.96 43.28
C LYS A 575 17.71 -30.71 42.47
N LEU A 576 16.94 -30.92 41.40
CA LEU A 576 16.45 -29.87 40.52
C LEU A 576 15.07 -29.38 40.96
N ASP A 577 14.88 -28.06 41.01
CA ASP A 577 13.59 -27.45 41.33
C ASP A 577 12.73 -27.29 40.08
N PHE A 578 12.16 -28.40 39.59
CA PHE A 578 11.35 -28.40 38.36
C PHE A 578 10.18 -27.43 38.39
N LYS A 579 9.55 -27.23 39.55
CA LYS A 579 8.45 -26.27 39.72
C LYS A 579 8.89 -24.83 39.44
N LYS A 580 10.11 -24.47 39.83
CA LYS A 580 10.68 -23.14 39.57
C LYS A 580 10.94 -22.95 38.08
N PHE A 581 11.54 -23.95 37.42
CA PHE A 581 11.79 -23.89 35.98
C PHE A 581 10.51 -23.89 35.15
N ALA A 582 9.49 -24.66 35.54
CA ALA A 582 8.19 -24.69 34.86
C ALA A 582 7.47 -23.32 34.91
N GLY A 583 7.66 -22.55 35.98
CA GLY A 583 7.18 -21.16 36.07
C GLY A 583 7.97 -20.18 35.20
N LEU A 584 9.27 -20.43 34.98
CA LEU A 584 10.12 -19.60 34.14
C LEU A 584 9.95 -19.91 32.64
N THR A 585 9.54 -21.11 32.26
CA THR A 585 9.34 -21.56 30.87
C THR A 585 7.89 -21.41 30.39
N GLU A 586 7.15 -20.46 30.93
CA GLU A 586 5.77 -20.22 30.50
C GLU A 586 5.72 -19.53 29.14
N GLY A 587 4.88 -20.07 28.26
CA GLY A 587 4.85 -19.72 26.83
C GLY A 587 5.79 -20.55 25.96
N TYR A 588 6.58 -21.47 26.55
CA TYR A 588 7.37 -22.42 25.76
C TYR A 588 6.47 -23.51 25.18
N ASN A 589 6.69 -23.83 23.90
CA ASN A 589 6.13 -25.03 23.30
C ASN A 589 6.91 -26.26 23.75
N TYR A 590 6.36 -27.45 23.52
CA TYR A 590 7.05 -28.71 23.81
C TYR A 590 8.44 -28.78 23.16
N SER A 591 8.56 -28.37 21.89
CA SER A 591 9.84 -28.32 21.16
C SER A 591 10.87 -27.39 21.84
N ASP A 592 10.42 -26.28 22.42
CA ASP A 592 11.31 -25.33 23.11
C ASP A 592 11.81 -25.93 24.43
N LEU A 593 10.97 -26.67 25.14
CA LEU A 593 11.35 -27.40 26.36
C LEU A 593 12.36 -28.52 26.04
N VAL A 594 12.15 -29.25 24.95
CA VAL A 594 13.12 -30.26 24.47
C VAL A 594 14.46 -29.58 24.18
N GLN A 595 14.47 -28.50 23.42
CA GLN A 595 15.70 -27.78 23.08
C GLN A 595 16.40 -27.19 24.31
N LEU A 596 15.64 -26.69 25.29
CA LEU A 596 16.16 -26.22 26.57
C LEU A 596 16.90 -27.33 27.31
N VAL A 597 16.28 -28.51 27.40
CA VAL A 597 16.87 -29.66 28.10
C VAL A 597 18.08 -30.19 27.32
N GLU A 598 17.99 -30.39 26.01
CA GLU A 598 19.10 -30.84 25.15
C GLU A 598 20.33 -29.92 25.26
N ARG A 599 20.12 -28.60 25.31
CA ARG A 599 21.21 -27.63 25.53
C ARG A 599 21.79 -27.71 26.94
N ALA A 600 20.94 -27.88 27.96
CA ALA A 600 21.41 -28.04 29.33
C ALA A 600 22.25 -29.32 29.48
N ILE A 601 21.83 -30.40 28.82
CA ILE A 601 22.57 -31.65 28.69
C ILE A 601 23.91 -31.41 27.97
N PHE A 602 23.91 -30.65 26.87
CA PHE A 602 25.14 -30.30 26.16
C PHE A 602 26.12 -29.52 27.07
N TYR A 603 25.63 -28.59 27.88
CA TYR A 603 26.45 -27.90 28.88
C TYR A 603 26.97 -28.84 29.97
N ALA A 604 26.17 -29.84 30.37
CA ALA A 604 26.63 -30.91 31.26
C ALA A 604 27.81 -31.69 30.67
N TYR A 605 27.70 -32.09 29.41
CA TYR A 605 28.75 -32.80 28.68
C TYR A 605 30.00 -31.94 28.43
N ARG A 606 29.83 -30.62 28.28
CA ARG A 606 30.94 -29.68 28.13
C ARG A 606 31.80 -29.62 29.39
N ILE A 607 31.19 -29.72 30.57
CA ILE A 607 31.90 -29.68 31.86
C ILE A 607 32.48 -31.06 32.20
N ASN A 608 31.65 -32.12 32.14
CA ASN A 608 32.06 -33.49 32.47
C ASN A 608 31.74 -34.47 31.33
N LYS A 609 32.78 -34.95 30.64
CA LYS A 609 32.63 -35.87 29.50
C LYS A 609 32.27 -37.31 29.89
N THR A 610 32.68 -37.76 31.08
CA THR A 610 32.53 -39.17 31.52
C THR A 610 31.23 -39.42 32.29
N HIS A 611 30.83 -38.48 33.14
CA HIS A 611 29.58 -38.53 33.90
C HIS A 611 28.91 -37.15 33.93
N PRO A 612 28.05 -36.84 32.94
CA PRO A 612 27.30 -35.60 32.95
C PRO A 612 26.27 -35.64 34.10
N VAL A 613 26.26 -34.60 34.93
CA VAL A 613 25.27 -34.40 35.97
C VAL A 613 24.58 -33.08 35.68
N LEU A 614 23.25 -33.12 35.60
CA LEU A 614 22.45 -31.93 35.35
C LEU A 614 22.26 -31.16 36.66
N THR A 615 22.71 -29.91 36.69
CA THR A 615 22.59 -28.98 37.83
C THR A 615 21.68 -27.79 37.49
N ASN A 616 21.16 -27.10 38.51
CA ASN A 616 20.33 -25.91 38.33
C ASN A 616 21.05 -24.82 37.51
N GLU A 617 22.36 -24.68 37.66
CA GLU A 617 23.16 -23.69 36.95
C GLU A 617 23.18 -23.93 35.43
N GLN A 618 23.29 -25.19 35.00
CA GLN A 618 23.28 -25.54 33.57
C GLN A 618 21.92 -25.30 32.93
N LEU A 619 20.84 -25.60 33.66
CA LEU A 619 19.48 -25.28 33.22
C LEU A 619 19.26 -23.77 33.11
N MET A 620 19.80 -22.98 34.03
CA MET A 620 19.73 -21.51 33.96
C MET A 620 20.51 -20.95 32.76
N ASN A 621 21.74 -21.41 32.52
CA ASN A 621 22.54 -20.98 31.37
C ASN A 621 21.88 -21.38 30.03
N SER A 622 21.24 -22.55 29.99
CA SER A 622 20.44 -22.99 28.85
C SER A 622 19.19 -22.13 28.67
N LEU A 623 18.53 -21.75 29.77
CA LEU A 623 17.34 -20.90 29.76
C LEU A 623 17.65 -19.51 29.21
N GLU A 624 18.74 -18.87 29.64
CA GLU A 624 19.18 -17.57 29.11
C GLU A 624 19.44 -17.64 27.60
N SER A 625 20.13 -18.69 27.16
CA SER A 625 20.41 -18.89 25.74
C SER A 625 19.14 -19.17 24.93
N THR A 626 18.21 -19.98 25.46
CA THR A 626 16.98 -20.38 24.77
C THR A 626 15.93 -19.27 24.75
N ASN A 627 15.83 -18.47 25.81
CA ASN A 627 14.97 -17.29 25.87
C ASN A 627 15.28 -16.30 24.74
N ALA A 628 16.56 -16.12 24.40
CA ALA A 628 16.96 -15.23 23.30
C ALA A 628 16.37 -15.66 21.94
N TYR A 629 16.15 -16.97 21.73
CA TYR A 629 15.59 -17.52 20.49
C TYR A 629 14.06 -17.66 20.53
N CYS A 630 13.50 -18.20 21.62
CA CYS A 630 12.07 -18.54 21.72
C CYS A 630 11.19 -17.34 22.05
N LEU A 631 11.71 -16.33 22.77
CA LEU A 631 10.96 -15.15 23.21
C LEU A 631 11.30 -13.90 22.39
N HIS A 632 11.57 -14.03 21.08
CA HIS A 632 11.98 -12.92 20.22
C HIS A 632 10.95 -11.76 20.22
N GLY A 633 11.18 -10.73 21.04
CA GLY A 633 10.31 -9.56 21.26
C GLY A 633 9.38 -9.64 22.48
N ILE A 634 9.42 -10.72 23.27
CA ILE A 634 8.80 -10.79 24.60
C ILE A 634 9.92 -10.51 25.58
N VAL A 635 9.94 -9.31 26.14
CA VAL A 635 10.96 -8.94 27.12
C VAL A 635 10.47 -9.43 28.47
N SER A 636 11.04 -10.54 28.94
CA SER A 636 10.95 -10.91 30.35
C SER A 636 12.06 -10.18 31.09
N TYR A 637 11.71 -9.19 31.91
CA TYR A 637 12.69 -8.49 32.74
C TYR A 637 13.04 -9.35 33.96
N ASN A 638 13.74 -10.46 33.73
CA ASN A 638 14.48 -11.12 34.78
C ASN A 638 15.73 -11.81 34.23
N LEU A 639 16.83 -11.60 34.97
CA LEU A 639 18.20 -12.15 34.81
C LEU A 639 19.19 -11.31 34.00
N ALA A 640 19.52 -10.14 34.52
CA ALA A 640 20.90 -9.64 34.53
C ALA A 640 21.10 -8.63 35.66
N LYS A 641 20.89 -9.06 36.93
CA LYS A 641 21.41 -8.47 38.19
C LYS A 641 20.67 -9.07 39.40
N ASN A 642 20.84 -10.37 39.64
CA ASN A 642 20.96 -10.85 41.01
C ASN A 642 22.45 -10.86 41.36
N SER A 643 23.04 -9.67 41.42
CA SER A 643 24.20 -9.46 42.27
C SER A 643 23.68 -9.38 43.70
N LEU A 644 24.16 -10.29 44.53
CA LEU A 644 24.12 -10.29 45.98
C LEU A 644 24.08 -8.87 46.58
N GLU A 645 22.87 -8.35 46.80
CA GLU A 645 22.45 -7.35 47.79
C GLU A 645 21.06 -6.86 47.37
N GLY A 646 20.09 -6.98 48.29
CA GLY A 646 18.69 -6.65 48.07
C GLY A 646 18.48 -5.15 47.85
N ASN A 647 18.71 -4.68 46.64
CA ASN A 647 18.12 -3.44 46.16
C ASN A 647 16.97 -3.81 45.23
N GLU A 648 15.82 -4.13 45.83
CA GLU A 648 14.55 -3.86 45.18
C GLU A 648 14.66 -2.46 44.58
N VAL A 649 14.59 -2.34 43.26
CA VAL A 649 14.47 -1.03 42.63
C VAL A 649 13.11 -0.52 43.05
N SER A 650 13.06 0.20 44.17
CA SER A 650 11.84 0.73 44.73
C SER A 650 11.19 1.65 43.71
N ILE A 651 9.91 1.42 43.45
CA ILE A 651 9.07 2.17 42.50
C ILE A 651 9.01 3.66 42.87
N GLU A 652 9.35 3.99 44.12
CA GLU A 652 9.60 5.34 44.67
C GLU A 652 10.61 6.17 43.85
N GLN A 653 11.40 5.54 42.97
CA GLN A 653 12.35 6.22 42.11
C GLN A 653 11.75 6.80 40.82
N THR A 654 10.43 6.74 40.61
CA THR A 654 9.76 7.41 39.47
C THR A 654 9.00 8.65 39.94
N PRO A 655 9.70 9.74 40.29
CA PRO A 655 9.05 10.96 40.71
C PRO A 655 8.20 11.54 39.57
N ALA A 656 7.09 12.22 39.95
CA ALA A 656 6.12 12.91 39.09
C ALA A 656 4.85 12.14 38.67
N LEU A 657 4.83 10.81 38.69
CA LEU A 657 3.72 10.00 38.13
C LEU A 657 3.05 9.10 39.17
N GLU A 658 3.05 9.49 40.45
CA GLU A 658 2.49 8.71 41.56
C GLU A 658 1.02 8.33 41.36
N SER A 659 0.21 9.25 40.83
CA SER A 659 -1.18 8.98 40.49
C SER A 659 -1.31 7.87 39.43
N VAL A 660 -0.47 7.89 38.40
CA VAL A 660 -0.45 6.88 37.33
C VAL A 660 0.02 5.53 37.85
N VAL A 661 1.07 5.53 38.68
CA VAL A 661 1.61 4.32 39.31
C VAL A 661 0.57 3.66 40.19
N SER A 662 -0.19 4.43 40.99
CA SER A 662 -1.24 3.87 41.84
C SER A 662 -2.29 3.13 41.02
N VAL A 663 -2.80 3.73 39.94
CA VAL A 663 -3.79 3.10 39.04
C VAL A 663 -3.22 1.84 38.38
N LEU A 664 -1.97 1.88 37.92
CA LEU A 664 -1.33 0.69 37.33
C LEU A 664 -1.10 -0.41 38.38
N GLU A 665 -0.87 -0.06 39.63
CA GLU A 665 -0.76 -1.02 40.73
C GLU A 665 -2.12 -1.71 41.00
N GLU A 666 -3.22 -0.96 40.94
CA GLU A 666 -4.57 -1.52 41.07
C GLU A 666 -4.89 -2.51 39.94
N VAL A 667 -4.48 -2.19 38.71
CA VAL A 667 -4.80 -2.99 37.52
C VAL A 667 -3.90 -4.21 37.39
N LEU A 668 -2.59 -4.08 37.63
CA LEU A 668 -1.62 -5.15 37.38
C LEU A 668 -1.29 -5.96 38.63
N ARG A 669 -1.02 -5.28 39.76
CA ARG A 669 -0.46 -5.93 40.96
C ARG A 669 -1.56 -6.55 41.82
N TRP A 670 -2.70 -5.89 41.99
CA TRP A 670 -3.77 -6.39 42.87
C TRP A 670 -4.39 -7.71 42.40
N PRO A 671 -4.68 -7.93 41.10
CA PRO A 671 -5.21 -9.22 40.64
C PRO A 671 -4.23 -10.37 40.85
N SER A 672 -2.93 -10.09 40.74
CA SER A 672 -1.86 -11.08 40.98
C SER A 672 -1.68 -11.38 42.47
N ARG A 673 -1.78 -10.37 43.34
CA ARG A 673 -1.57 -10.51 44.79
C ARG A 673 -2.78 -11.08 45.52
N TYR A 674 -4.00 -10.76 45.06
CA TYR A 674 -5.25 -11.13 45.73
C TYR A 674 -6.24 -11.90 44.82
N PRO A 675 -5.82 -12.98 44.14
CA PRO A 675 -6.66 -13.68 43.16
C PRO A 675 -7.95 -14.24 43.79
N SER A 676 -7.90 -14.70 45.03
CA SER A 676 -9.07 -15.24 45.75
C SER A 676 -10.18 -14.20 45.95
N ILE A 677 -9.81 -12.93 46.18
CA ILE A 677 -10.77 -11.84 46.37
C ILE A 677 -11.42 -11.47 45.04
N PHE A 678 -10.63 -11.40 43.96
CA PHE A 678 -11.13 -11.09 42.62
C PHE A 678 -12.00 -12.21 42.04
N ASN A 679 -11.69 -13.48 42.32
CA ASN A 679 -12.53 -14.62 41.88
C ASN A 679 -13.90 -14.66 42.57
N LEU A 680 -14.01 -14.17 43.80
CA LEU A 680 -15.28 -14.06 44.53
C LEU A 680 -16.06 -12.79 44.14
N SER A 681 -15.40 -11.83 43.52
CA SER A 681 -15.99 -10.56 43.11
C SER A 681 -16.65 -10.69 41.73
N PRO A 682 -17.84 -10.13 41.50
CA PRO A 682 -18.46 -10.06 40.18
C PRO A 682 -17.76 -9.05 39.24
N LEU A 683 -16.70 -8.38 39.71
CA LEU A 683 -15.93 -7.42 38.93
C LEU A 683 -15.15 -8.16 37.84
N ARG A 684 -15.41 -7.80 36.58
CA ARG A 684 -14.54 -8.20 35.47
C ARG A 684 -13.21 -7.47 35.61
N ASN A 685 -12.11 -8.21 35.58
CA ASN A 685 -10.78 -7.60 35.48
C ASN A 685 -10.75 -6.70 34.24
N GLN A 686 -10.39 -5.43 34.43
CA GLN A 686 -10.41 -4.43 33.36
C GLN A 686 -9.28 -4.73 32.37
N ALA A 687 -9.64 -4.81 31.08
CA ALA A 687 -8.75 -5.34 30.05
C ALA A 687 -7.73 -4.32 29.50
N GLY A 688 -7.96 -3.00 29.67
CA GLY A 688 -7.16 -1.98 29.00
C GLY A 688 -6.98 -0.66 29.75
N VAL A 689 -5.75 -0.14 29.74
CA VAL A 689 -5.35 1.19 30.25
C VAL A 689 -4.79 2.04 29.10
N LEU A 690 -5.26 3.28 28.93
CA LEU A 690 -4.68 4.26 28.01
C LEU A 690 -3.93 5.33 28.80
N LEU A 691 -2.63 5.43 28.56
CA LEU A 691 -1.77 6.51 29.02
C LEU A 691 -1.76 7.61 27.94
N TYR A 692 -2.21 8.81 28.28
CA TYR A 692 -2.17 9.95 27.36
C TYR A 692 -1.54 11.19 27.99
N GLY A 693 -0.97 12.07 27.18
CA GLY A 693 -0.41 13.35 27.64
C GLY A 693 0.65 13.89 26.68
N PRO A 694 1.26 15.06 26.96
CA PRO A 694 2.26 15.66 26.09
C PRO A 694 3.43 14.72 25.76
N PRO A 695 4.06 14.82 24.58
CA PRO A 695 5.27 14.05 24.28
C PRO A 695 6.37 14.40 25.29
N GLY A 696 7.23 13.43 25.63
CA GLY A 696 8.34 13.67 26.57
C GLY A 696 8.01 13.54 28.06
N THR A 697 6.77 13.23 28.44
CA THR A 697 6.38 12.96 29.85
C THR A 697 6.77 11.57 30.37
N GLY A 698 7.48 10.77 29.57
CA GLY A 698 8.02 9.48 30.02
C GLY A 698 7.01 8.32 30.07
N LYS A 699 5.92 8.35 29.27
CA LYS A 699 4.94 7.25 29.16
C LYS A 699 5.59 5.89 28.88
N THR A 700 6.42 5.81 27.85
CA THR A 700 7.18 4.59 27.48
C THR A 700 8.15 4.17 28.59
N TYR A 701 8.83 5.14 29.21
CA TYR A 701 9.76 4.90 30.32
C TYR A 701 9.05 4.30 31.54
N LEU A 702 7.89 4.85 31.90
CA LEU A 702 7.10 4.40 33.04
C LEU A 702 6.72 2.91 32.90
N VAL A 703 6.19 2.52 31.74
CA VAL A 703 5.76 1.13 31.51
C VAL A 703 6.96 0.18 31.54
N SER A 704 8.09 0.55 30.90
CA SER A 704 9.32 -0.25 30.93
C SER A 704 9.91 -0.39 32.34
N LYS A 705 9.83 0.67 33.15
CA LYS A 705 10.27 0.64 34.55
C LYS A 705 9.38 -0.27 35.39
N ILE A 706 8.06 -0.15 35.23
CA ILE A 706 7.07 -0.96 35.95
C ILE A 706 7.22 -2.44 35.59
N SER A 707 7.36 -2.79 34.32
CA SER A 707 7.56 -4.17 33.90
C SER A 707 8.81 -4.78 34.52
N SER A 708 9.87 -3.96 34.65
CA SER A 708 11.11 -4.38 35.31
C SER A 708 10.96 -4.54 36.83
N CYS A 709 10.26 -3.63 37.49
CA CYS A 709 10.11 -3.67 38.96
C CYS A 709 9.15 -4.78 39.41
N TRP A 710 8.09 -5.05 38.64
CA TRP A 710 7.10 -6.08 38.97
C TRP A 710 7.39 -7.43 38.32
N ASN A 711 8.49 -7.56 37.56
CA ASN A 711 8.85 -8.77 36.83
C ASN A 711 7.67 -9.31 36.01
N LEU A 712 7.05 -8.42 35.22
CA LEU A 712 5.97 -8.77 34.32
C LEU A 712 6.56 -9.07 32.92
N ARG A 713 6.00 -10.08 32.23
CA ARG A 713 6.31 -10.27 30.82
C ARG A 713 5.65 -9.19 30.01
N ILE A 714 6.44 -8.43 29.25
CA ILE A 714 5.93 -7.36 28.41
C ILE A 714 6.19 -7.64 26.93
N ILE A 715 5.16 -7.45 26.13
CA ILE A 715 5.24 -7.43 24.66
C ILE A 715 5.06 -5.98 24.25
N SER A 716 6.16 -5.32 23.91
CA SER A 716 6.16 -3.93 23.45
C SER A 716 6.08 -3.89 21.94
N VAL A 717 5.13 -3.15 21.40
CA VAL A 717 4.96 -2.94 19.96
C VAL A 717 4.75 -1.46 19.66
N LYS A 718 5.46 -0.94 18.68
CA LYS A 718 5.23 0.43 18.21
C LYS A 718 4.15 0.43 17.14
N GLY A 719 3.25 1.41 17.18
CA GLY A 719 2.14 1.53 16.22
C GLY A 719 2.57 1.41 14.74
N PRO A 720 3.66 2.06 14.28
CA PRO A 720 4.12 1.94 12.90
C PRO A 720 4.64 0.55 12.51
N GLU A 721 5.13 -0.26 13.46
CA GLU A 721 5.69 -1.59 13.18
C GLU A 721 4.62 -2.58 12.70
N LEU A 722 3.36 -2.35 13.07
CA LEU A 722 2.24 -3.20 12.70
C LEU A 722 1.63 -2.85 11.33
N LEU A 723 1.97 -1.67 10.79
CA LEU A 723 1.44 -1.18 9.52
C LEU A 723 2.33 -1.61 8.34
N ALA A 724 1.91 -2.67 7.65
CA ALA A 724 2.52 -3.07 6.38
C ALA A 724 1.85 -2.38 5.19
N LYS A 725 2.62 -2.16 4.10
CA LYS A 725 2.11 -1.60 2.84
C LYS A 725 1.19 -2.57 2.08
N TYR A 726 1.31 -3.87 2.35
CA TYR A 726 0.55 -4.92 1.69
C TYR A 726 -0.83 -5.10 2.32
N ILE A 727 -1.86 -5.19 1.48
CA ILE A 727 -3.25 -5.33 1.89
C ILE A 727 -3.42 -6.65 2.66
N GLY A 728 -4.02 -6.60 3.85
CA GLY A 728 -4.30 -7.77 4.70
C GLY A 728 -3.18 -8.17 5.66
N GLN A 729 -1.92 -7.86 5.34
CA GLN A 729 -0.78 -8.23 6.20
C GLN A 729 -0.83 -7.54 7.57
N SER A 730 -1.25 -6.27 7.62
CA SER A 730 -1.37 -5.52 8.88
C SER A 730 -2.42 -6.11 9.82
N GLU A 731 -3.53 -6.64 9.29
CA GLU A 731 -4.58 -7.30 10.09
C GLU A 731 -4.09 -8.64 10.65
N GLU A 732 -3.37 -9.41 9.82
CA GLU A 732 -2.76 -10.67 10.25
C GLU A 732 -1.71 -10.44 11.34
N ASN A 733 -0.89 -9.40 11.20
CA ASN A 733 0.10 -9.03 12.21
C ASN A 733 -0.54 -8.72 13.57
N VAL A 734 -1.66 -7.97 13.59
CA VAL A 734 -2.42 -7.72 14.83
C VAL A 734 -2.95 -9.03 15.41
N ARG A 735 -3.52 -9.91 14.59
CA ARG A 735 -4.01 -11.23 15.05
C ARG A 735 -2.89 -12.08 15.64
N ASN A 736 -1.74 -12.12 14.97
CA ASN A 736 -0.56 -12.87 15.41
C ASN A 736 0.00 -12.29 16.72
N LEU A 737 -0.03 -10.96 16.88
CA LEU A 737 0.38 -10.30 18.12
C LEU A 737 -0.50 -10.72 19.31
N PHE A 738 -1.82 -10.68 19.15
CA PHE A 738 -2.75 -11.09 20.20
C PHE A 738 -2.68 -12.60 20.47
N ASN A 739 -2.52 -13.45 19.44
CA ASN A 739 -2.28 -14.88 19.61
C ASN A 739 -1.02 -15.14 20.44
N ARG A 740 0.07 -14.42 20.14
CA ARG A 740 1.32 -14.52 20.87
C ARG A 740 1.19 -14.04 22.32
N ALA A 741 0.48 -12.94 22.56
CA ALA A 741 0.16 -12.48 23.92
C ALA A 741 -0.66 -13.54 24.70
N ARG A 742 -1.61 -14.20 24.03
CA ARG A 742 -2.41 -15.28 24.60
C ARG A 742 -1.59 -16.52 24.95
N SER A 743 -0.57 -16.86 24.16
CA SER A 743 0.36 -17.96 24.50
C SER A 743 1.29 -17.60 25.66
N ALA A 744 1.56 -16.31 25.88
CA ALA A 744 2.51 -15.82 26.89
C ALA A 744 1.88 -15.40 28.23
N LYS A 745 0.62 -15.77 28.50
CA LYS A 745 -0.09 -15.45 29.76
C LYS A 745 0.70 -15.92 30.99
N PRO A 746 0.69 -15.17 32.11
CA PRO A 746 0.21 -13.80 32.25
C PRO A 746 1.19 -12.80 31.63
N CYS A 747 0.69 -11.88 30.77
CA CYS A 747 1.54 -10.86 30.13
C CYS A 747 0.86 -9.50 30.00
N VAL A 748 1.69 -8.48 29.81
CA VAL A 748 1.29 -7.10 29.51
C VAL A 748 1.58 -6.82 28.04
N LEU A 749 0.55 -6.45 27.28
CA LEU A 749 0.68 -6.02 25.90
C LEU A 749 0.74 -4.49 25.86
N PHE A 750 1.91 -3.95 25.51
CA PHE A 750 2.16 -2.51 25.48
C PHE A 750 2.20 -1.99 24.04
N PHE A 751 1.29 -1.08 23.72
CA PHE A 751 1.26 -0.35 22.45
C PHE A 751 1.80 1.07 22.64
N ASP A 752 2.93 1.37 22.02
CA ASP A 752 3.46 2.74 21.93
C ASP A 752 2.98 3.41 20.63
N GLU A 753 2.84 4.74 20.65
CA GLU A 753 2.31 5.52 19.52
C GLU A 753 0.97 4.97 18.98
N PHE A 754 0.04 4.66 19.90
CA PHE A 754 -1.21 4.00 19.57
C PHE A 754 -2.09 4.79 18.57
N ASP A 755 -1.91 6.11 18.51
CA ASP A 755 -2.55 7.00 17.54
C ASP A 755 -2.15 6.74 16.08
N SER A 756 -0.97 6.16 15.81
CA SER A 756 -0.60 5.78 14.45
C SER A 756 -1.34 4.53 13.98
N LEU A 757 -1.66 3.62 14.90
CA LEU A 757 -2.31 2.35 14.59
C LEU A 757 -3.83 2.50 14.43
N ALA A 758 -4.43 3.39 15.24
CA ALA A 758 -5.87 3.55 15.34
C ALA A 758 -6.36 5.00 15.20
N PRO A 759 -6.13 5.65 14.05
CA PRO A 759 -6.68 6.98 13.79
C PRO A 759 -8.20 6.95 13.66
N LYS A 760 -8.84 8.12 13.79
CA LYS A 760 -10.27 8.30 13.52
C LYS A 760 -10.64 7.80 12.12
N ARG A 761 -11.74 7.05 12.06
CA ARG A 761 -12.25 6.44 10.81
C ARG A 761 -12.47 7.48 9.71
N GLY A 762 -12.06 7.13 8.49
CA GLY A 762 -12.20 8.00 7.32
C GLY A 762 -11.08 9.04 7.13
N HIS A 763 -9.99 8.95 7.89
CA HIS A 763 -8.79 9.76 7.66
C HIS A 763 -7.93 9.25 6.49
N ASP A 764 -8.00 7.94 6.17
CA ASP A 764 -7.21 7.33 5.09
C ASP A 764 -8.06 6.91 3.89
N SER A 765 -7.59 7.22 2.68
CA SER A 765 -8.26 6.90 1.41
C SER A 765 -8.17 5.43 1.00
N THR A 766 -7.21 4.69 1.56
CA THR A 766 -6.95 3.28 1.21
C THR A 766 -7.78 2.30 2.06
N GLY A 767 -8.40 2.77 3.15
CA GLY A 767 -9.22 1.95 4.05
C GLY A 767 -8.44 0.84 4.79
N VAL A 768 -7.10 0.83 4.74
CA VAL A 768 -6.26 -0.19 5.39
C VAL A 768 -6.30 -0.02 6.91
N THR A 769 -6.16 1.21 7.40
CA THR A 769 -6.21 1.52 8.84
C THR A 769 -7.58 1.25 9.45
N ASP A 770 -8.67 1.55 8.75
CA ASP A 770 -10.04 1.24 9.20
C ASP A 770 -10.22 -0.28 9.44
N ARG A 771 -9.64 -1.13 8.59
CA ARG A 771 -9.71 -2.59 8.77
C ARG A 771 -8.85 -3.06 9.94
N VAL A 772 -7.66 -2.50 10.11
CA VAL A 772 -6.78 -2.77 11.26
C VAL A 772 -7.46 -2.39 12.57
N VAL A 773 -8.12 -1.22 12.62
CA VAL A 773 -8.92 -0.79 13.77
C VAL A 773 -10.04 -1.78 14.06
N ASN A 774 -10.79 -2.21 13.04
CA ASN A 774 -11.85 -3.21 13.23
C ASN A 774 -11.31 -4.56 13.72
N GLN A 775 -10.13 -4.99 13.23
CA GLN A 775 -9.48 -6.19 13.75
C GLN A 775 -9.09 -6.01 15.22
N LEU A 776 -8.51 -4.87 15.59
CA LEU A 776 -8.13 -4.58 16.97
C LEU A 776 -9.34 -4.53 17.91
N LEU A 777 -10.47 -3.97 17.46
CA LEU A 777 -11.74 -4.04 18.18
C LEU A 777 -12.23 -5.47 18.39
N THR A 778 -12.11 -6.30 17.37
CA THR A 778 -12.51 -7.72 17.44
C THR A 778 -11.65 -8.49 18.44
N GLU A 779 -10.35 -8.21 18.48
CA GLU A 779 -9.43 -8.82 19.45
C GLU A 779 -9.69 -8.35 20.89
N LEU A 780 -9.98 -7.07 21.11
CA LEU A 780 -10.30 -6.52 22.43
C LEU A 780 -11.69 -6.95 22.94
N ASP A 781 -12.67 -7.14 22.05
CA ASP A 781 -14.01 -7.61 22.40
C ASP A 781 -14.07 -9.15 22.64
N GLY A 782 -12.99 -9.89 22.37
CA GLY A 782 -12.87 -11.33 22.63
C GLY A 782 -12.72 -11.65 24.13
N VAL A 783 -13.73 -11.32 24.93
CA VAL A 783 -13.67 -11.22 26.41
C VAL A 783 -13.36 -12.54 27.14
N GLU A 784 -13.69 -13.70 26.58
CA GLU A 784 -13.40 -14.99 27.23
C GLU A 784 -11.91 -15.40 27.08
N ASP A 785 -11.25 -14.95 26.02
CA ASP A 785 -9.90 -15.38 25.65
C ASP A 785 -8.77 -14.48 26.21
N LEU A 786 -9.10 -13.32 26.78
CA LEU A 786 -8.12 -12.33 27.29
C LEU A 786 -7.81 -12.46 28.79
N GLN A 787 -8.39 -13.42 29.52
CA GLN A 787 -8.03 -13.63 30.93
C GLN A 787 -6.50 -13.85 31.06
N GLY A 788 -5.85 -13.00 31.86
CA GLY A 788 -4.39 -13.01 32.07
C GLY A 788 -3.57 -12.12 31.13
N VAL A 789 -4.18 -11.45 30.14
CA VAL A 789 -3.52 -10.45 29.29
C VAL A 789 -4.05 -9.05 29.63
N THR A 790 -3.16 -8.14 30.01
CA THR A 790 -3.52 -6.73 30.24
C THR A 790 -2.99 -5.87 29.11
N VAL A 791 -3.84 -5.04 28.50
CA VAL A 791 -3.43 -4.13 27.43
C VAL A 791 -3.13 -2.74 28.00
N ILE A 792 -1.95 -2.19 27.67
CA ILE A 792 -1.58 -0.82 27.99
C ILE A 792 -1.27 -0.11 26.69
N ALA A 793 -1.93 1.00 26.41
CA ALA A 793 -1.67 1.82 25.24
C ALA A 793 -1.10 3.18 25.68
N ALA A 794 -0.15 3.72 24.93
CA ALA A 794 0.37 5.07 25.12
C ALA A 794 0.12 5.91 23.87
N THR A 795 -0.38 7.14 24.06
CA THR A 795 -0.54 8.11 22.98
C THR A 795 -0.12 9.51 23.43
N SER A 796 0.37 10.30 22.48
CA SER A 796 0.59 11.73 22.70
C SER A 796 -0.61 12.59 22.29
N ARG A 797 -1.54 12.01 21.52
CA ARG A 797 -2.65 12.71 20.84
C ARG A 797 -3.95 11.92 20.96
N PRO A 798 -4.60 11.92 22.14
CA PRO A 798 -5.83 11.16 22.35
C PRO A 798 -6.97 11.60 21.42
N GLU A 799 -6.95 12.84 20.92
CA GLU A 799 -7.93 13.38 19.99
C GLU A 799 -7.92 12.73 18.60
N LEU A 800 -6.81 12.07 18.21
CA LEU A 800 -6.69 11.37 16.93
C LEU A 800 -7.24 9.95 16.98
N LEU A 801 -7.45 9.39 18.17
CA LEU A 801 -7.90 8.01 18.34
C LEU A 801 -9.38 7.81 17.97
N ASP A 802 -9.71 6.61 17.48
CA ASP A 802 -11.10 6.19 17.29
C ASP A 802 -11.81 6.07 18.66
N PRO A 803 -12.89 6.84 18.91
CA PRO A 803 -13.65 6.76 20.17
C PRO A 803 -14.27 5.37 20.41
N ALA A 804 -14.38 4.52 19.38
CA ALA A 804 -14.81 3.14 19.56
C ALA A 804 -13.89 2.36 20.52
N LEU A 805 -12.59 2.64 20.52
CA LEU A 805 -11.60 1.95 21.37
C LEU A 805 -11.71 2.32 22.85
N LEU A 806 -12.23 3.51 23.14
CA LEU A 806 -12.36 4.06 24.49
C LEU A 806 -13.66 3.65 25.19
N ARG A 807 -14.46 2.77 24.57
CA ARG A 807 -15.71 2.28 25.18
C ARG A 807 -15.41 1.27 26.29
N SER A 808 -16.28 1.26 27.30
CA SER A 808 -16.24 0.31 28.42
C SER A 808 -16.15 -1.14 27.93
N GLY A 809 -15.20 -1.90 28.48
CA GLY A 809 -14.91 -3.28 28.08
C GLY A 809 -13.72 -3.44 27.13
N ARG A 810 -13.20 -2.34 26.59
CA ARG A 810 -11.97 -2.30 25.77
C ARG A 810 -10.85 -1.60 26.56
N ILE A 811 -10.52 -0.37 26.19
CA ILE A 811 -9.61 0.49 26.94
C ILE A 811 -10.45 1.40 27.85
N ASP A 812 -10.74 0.89 29.04
CA ASP A 812 -11.70 1.47 29.99
C ASP A 812 -11.06 2.56 30.86
N ARG A 813 -9.79 2.39 31.23
CA ARG A 813 -9.08 3.31 32.13
C ARG A 813 -8.23 4.30 31.37
N LEU A 814 -8.66 5.56 31.37
CA LEU A 814 -7.93 6.70 30.82
C LEU A 814 -7.11 7.35 31.93
N VAL A 815 -5.78 7.41 31.74
CA VAL A 815 -4.87 8.01 32.72
C VAL A 815 -4.02 9.09 32.05
N GLU A 816 -4.12 10.31 32.57
CA GLU A 816 -3.37 11.45 32.09
C GLU A 816 -1.98 11.52 32.73
N CYS A 817 -0.95 11.56 31.89
CA CYS A 817 0.41 11.89 32.29
C CYS A 817 0.62 13.40 32.18
N SER A 818 0.33 14.12 33.26
CA SER A 818 0.47 15.57 33.37
C SER A 818 1.94 16.01 33.29
N LEU A 819 2.14 17.31 33.04
CA LEU A 819 3.47 17.93 33.13
C LEU A 819 4.01 17.85 34.56
N PRO A 820 5.33 17.70 34.75
CA PRO A 820 5.93 17.57 36.08
C PRO A 820 5.90 18.91 36.85
N ASN A 821 5.39 18.87 38.08
CA ASN A 821 5.48 19.96 39.05
C ASN A 821 6.92 20.26 39.47
N ASP A 822 7.17 21.36 40.17
CA ASP A 822 8.51 21.77 40.59
C ASP A 822 9.22 20.70 41.43
N THR A 823 8.52 20.13 42.42
CA THR A 823 9.02 19.01 43.25
C THR A 823 9.35 17.77 42.42
N ALA A 824 8.51 17.49 41.42
CA ALA A 824 8.67 16.40 40.48
C ALA A 824 9.88 16.62 39.55
N ARG A 825 10.07 17.84 39.02
CA ARG A 825 11.22 18.18 38.17
C ARG A 825 12.53 18.08 38.93
N LEU A 826 12.57 18.58 40.17
CA LEU A 826 13.74 18.44 41.07
C LEU A 826 14.12 16.96 41.23
N ALA A 827 13.13 16.11 41.48
CA ALA A 827 13.37 14.68 41.65
C ALA A 827 13.75 13.98 40.32
N ILE A 828 13.24 14.44 39.17
CA ILE A 828 13.68 14.00 37.83
C ILE A 828 15.14 14.39 37.59
N PHE A 829 15.54 15.63 37.90
CA PHE A 829 16.92 16.10 37.81
C PHE A 829 17.84 15.20 38.64
N LYS A 830 17.49 14.94 39.91
CA LYS A 830 18.25 14.04 40.80
C LYS A 830 18.30 12.60 40.30
N ALA A 831 17.23 12.08 39.70
CA ALA A 831 17.19 10.71 39.20
C ALA A 831 18.08 10.55 37.95
N LEU A 832 17.98 11.49 37.00
CA LEU A 832 18.78 11.49 35.78
C LEU A 832 20.24 11.81 36.04
N SER A 833 20.55 12.58 37.08
CA SER A 833 21.93 12.95 37.40
C SER A 833 22.74 11.85 38.07
N LYS A 834 22.11 10.79 38.62
CA LYS A 834 22.84 9.69 39.27
C LYS A 834 23.85 8.98 38.35
N THR A 835 23.65 9.07 37.04
CA THR A 835 24.56 8.47 36.05
C THR A 835 25.72 9.40 35.68
N LEU A 836 25.67 10.67 36.06
CA LEU A 836 26.65 11.71 35.71
C LEU A 836 27.53 12.06 36.92
N ALA A 837 28.82 12.31 36.66
CA ALA A 837 29.71 12.90 37.66
C ALA A 837 29.42 14.40 37.74
N LEU A 838 28.93 14.87 38.89
CA LEU A 838 28.60 16.27 39.12
C LEU A 838 29.56 16.91 40.10
N ASP A 839 29.81 18.19 39.87
CA ASP A 839 30.54 19.06 40.80
C ASP A 839 29.61 19.53 41.93
N GLU A 840 30.18 19.81 43.11
CA GLU A 840 29.45 20.29 44.30
C GLU A 840 28.80 21.66 44.07
N THR A 841 29.23 22.38 43.02
CA THR A 841 28.73 23.69 42.62
C THR A 841 27.35 23.65 41.94
N VAL A 842 26.86 22.46 41.56
CA VAL A 842 25.62 22.32 40.79
C VAL A 842 24.39 22.34 41.69
N ASP A 843 23.60 23.42 41.63
CA ASP A 843 22.33 23.56 42.36
C ASP A 843 21.11 23.21 41.49
N PHE A 844 20.43 22.12 41.83
CA PHE A 844 19.21 21.67 41.14
C PHE A 844 17.97 22.50 41.45
N ASP A 845 17.90 23.16 42.60
CA ASP A 845 16.74 23.96 42.98
C ASP A 845 16.66 25.21 42.09
N TYR A 846 17.81 25.82 41.80
CA TYR A 846 17.94 26.88 40.82
C TYR A 846 17.43 26.46 39.43
N PHE A 847 17.90 25.32 38.90
CA PHE A 847 17.46 24.84 37.57
C PHE A 847 15.97 24.48 37.53
N THR A 848 15.43 23.93 38.61
CA THR A 848 14.00 23.60 38.74
C THR A 848 13.13 24.84 38.62
N SER A 849 13.56 25.96 39.24
CA SER A 849 12.84 27.24 39.16
C SER A 849 12.81 27.85 37.76
N LYS A 850 13.86 27.60 36.96
CA LYS A 850 14.03 28.14 35.60
C LYS A 850 13.37 27.28 34.52
N THR A 851 13.10 26.01 34.79
CA THR A 851 12.60 25.02 33.82
C THR A 851 11.09 24.82 33.91
N GLN A 852 10.32 25.92 33.93
CA GLN A 852 8.86 25.85 33.95
C GLN A 852 8.32 25.21 32.67
N ASN A 853 7.39 24.26 32.79
CA ASN A 853 6.79 23.47 31.69
C ASN A 853 7.75 22.54 30.93
N TYR A 854 8.96 22.31 31.43
CA TYR A 854 9.89 21.37 30.81
C TYR A 854 9.44 19.94 31.09
N THR A 855 9.50 19.10 30.06
CA THR A 855 9.21 17.66 30.18
C THR A 855 10.43 16.89 30.67
N GLY A 856 10.25 15.63 31.06
CA GLY A 856 11.37 14.77 31.46
C GLY A 856 12.41 14.60 30.34
N ALA A 857 11.96 14.56 29.08
CA ALA A 857 12.83 14.52 27.91
C ALA A 857 13.63 15.82 27.73
N ASP A 858 13.02 16.99 27.98
CA ASP A 858 13.71 18.28 27.90
C ASP A 858 14.78 18.41 28.99
N ILE A 859 14.46 17.96 30.21
CA ILE A 859 15.43 17.92 31.33
C ILE A 859 16.61 16.99 30.99
N GLN A 860 16.33 15.81 30.43
CA GLN A 860 17.38 14.90 29.96
C GLN A 860 18.23 15.53 28.85
N SER A 861 17.61 16.28 27.94
CA SER A 861 18.31 17.02 26.88
C SER A 861 19.26 18.05 27.46
N ILE A 862 18.84 18.84 28.46
CA ILE A 862 19.68 19.81 29.17
C ILE A 862 20.93 19.13 29.75
N LEU A 863 20.74 18.04 30.51
CA LEU A 863 21.85 17.30 31.13
C LEU A 863 22.80 16.71 30.08
N THR A 864 22.25 16.20 28.97
CA THR A 864 23.05 15.65 27.87
C THR A 864 23.85 16.74 27.16
N SER A 865 23.23 17.90 26.89
CA SER A 865 23.92 19.06 26.33
C SER A 865 25.03 19.58 27.25
N ALA A 866 24.77 19.68 28.56
CA ALA A 866 25.75 20.07 29.55
C ALA A 866 26.95 19.10 29.57
N ASN A 867 26.68 17.78 29.56
CA ASN A 867 27.72 16.76 29.49
C ASN A 867 28.56 16.88 28.20
N MET A 868 27.92 17.10 27.05
CA MET A 868 28.63 17.29 25.79
C MET A 868 29.50 18.55 25.77
N ILE A 869 29.08 19.63 26.44
CA ILE A 869 29.89 20.85 26.61
C ILE A 869 31.11 20.55 27.49
N ALA A 870 30.90 19.89 28.64
CA ALA A 870 31.99 19.49 29.53
C ALA A 870 33.02 18.59 28.83
N ILE A 871 32.56 17.62 28.03
CA ILE A 871 33.44 16.76 27.22
C ILE A 871 34.25 17.58 26.20
N LYS A 872 33.61 18.54 25.51
CA LYS A 872 34.32 19.41 24.54
C LYS A 872 35.39 20.27 25.21
N GLU A 873 35.11 20.80 26.40
CA GLU A 873 36.09 21.57 27.18
C GLU A 873 37.26 20.71 27.64
N ALA A 874 37.00 19.50 28.14
CA ALA A 874 38.02 18.54 28.54
C ALA A 874 38.93 18.16 27.36
N LEU A 875 38.36 17.88 26.17
CA LEU A 875 39.12 17.59 24.95
C LEU A 875 39.95 18.81 24.49
N GLY A 876 39.39 20.02 24.59
CA GLY A 876 40.10 21.26 24.28
C GLY A 876 41.30 21.51 25.20
N GLN A 877 41.19 21.17 26.49
CA GLN A 877 42.29 21.25 27.45
C GLN A 877 43.34 20.16 27.21
N CYS A 878 42.93 18.91 26.91
CA CYS A 878 43.86 17.83 26.57
C CYS A 878 44.73 18.16 25.34
N ASN A 879 44.14 18.80 24.31
CA ASN A 879 44.90 19.24 23.13
C ASN A 879 45.91 20.37 23.45
N LYS A 880 45.59 21.26 24.39
CA LYS A 880 46.53 22.27 24.90
C LYS A 880 47.68 21.64 25.70
N VAL A 881 47.41 20.61 26.50
CA VAL A 881 48.46 19.87 27.24
C VAL A 881 49.39 19.12 26.28
N ARG A 882 48.86 18.55 25.19
CA ARG A 882 49.67 17.88 24.15
C ARG A 882 50.56 18.85 23.37
N THR A 883 50.09 20.07 23.11
CA THR A 883 50.92 21.13 22.51
C THR A 883 51.94 21.68 23.49
N PHE A 884 51.60 21.79 24.78
CA PHE A 884 52.55 22.18 25.83
C PHE A 884 53.65 21.13 26.03
N PHE A 885 53.33 19.83 26.00
CA PHE A 885 54.32 18.74 26.06
C PHE A 885 55.25 18.72 24.83
N ASN A 886 54.71 18.97 23.63
CA ASN A 886 55.54 19.08 22.42
C ASN A 886 56.43 20.34 22.43
N PHE A 887 55.96 21.44 23.01
CA PHE A 887 56.74 22.67 23.14
C PHE A 887 57.89 22.52 24.16
N VAL A 888 57.66 21.83 25.28
CA VAL A 888 58.71 21.52 26.29
C VAL A 888 59.73 20.51 25.76
N MET A 889 59.32 19.54 24.95
CA MET A 889 60.25 18.58 24.33
C MET A 889 61.12 19.21 23.22
N MET A 890 60.65 20.25 22.54
CA MET A 890 61.49 21.00 21.58
C MET A 890 62.50 21.95 22.25
N SER A 891 62.28 22.38 23.50
CA SER A 891 63.22 23.27 24.20
C SER A 891 64.40 22.54 24.87
N HIS A 892 64.43 21.20 24.85
CA HIS A 892 65.56 20.38 25.32
C HIS A 892 66.48 19.91 24.17
N TYR A 893 66.22 20.37 22.94
CA TYR A 893 66.99 20.06 21.73
C TYR A 893 67.46 21.31 20.97
N ILE A 894 67.81 22.37 21.70
CA ILE A 894 68.60 23.51 21.19
C ILE A 894 69.78 23.73 22.12
#